data_AF-A0A149TKM8-F1
#
_entry.id   AF-A0A149TKM8-F1
#
_cell.length_a   1.000
_cell.length_b   1.000
_cell.length_c   1.000
_cell.angle_alpha   90.00
_cell.angle_beta   90.00
_cell.angle_gamma   90.00
#
_symmetry.space_group_name_H-M   'P 1'
#
loop_
_entity.id
_entity.type
_entity.pdbx_description
1 polymer ?
#
loop_
_entity_poly.entity_id
_entity_poly.type
_entity_poly.pdbx_seq_one_letter_code
_entity_poly.pdbx_strand_id
1 'polypeptide(L)'
;MRDDARDILTESYRSAARLNGLRAEQLQKENQLLLRQLSLIQTSLSWRVTLPLRAIRALMLGKLLSGRPVREVPGRFLRLWGRDGLAGIQKTVVHRLRRLQRVGAKVRDGLPEAGSETGQPHPYKAACGHQAEGLRPKVLIIAELSLRQCAKYRVWQKRDFLTALGWSVQVVDWRDIADAMSALQLCTQVIFYRVPGFEDVLKLVQEAHRLELAPRWEVDDLIFDEEEYRQNGNIETLPAEERDLLLSGVGLFRRCMLACGRGIASTEALAGAMRKAGLADVMVLENALDVETLKIAASLPVHSGSGRVWVSYGSGTNTHDADFRQAESGLLAAMAEEPRLCLRVIGQLQLSPVFERFGDRVERLTELSYAEYLKALSQTDIAIAPLEPTLFNDCKSNIKFLEAAIVRVAAICSPRAAFLSVMRDGRNGCLAADAEAWRDAFLRLARDDGYRRRLAEAAYEDVMARYAPEAMVQTQARLLFGVPVVREAQDLRVLMANVYFAPRSFGGGTIVAEEMGRRLVRKGVKVSVLTSRPSVMDLPDGDIRYDVDGMTVFASVLPDDQGGLGHLDNPAMAARFSEILEACQPDVVHVHAAQGLGAGLLRVCQEKGVPYVLTLHDAWWLCERQFMVRAEGRYCFQTTIDPAVCQACVPGARHLADRAVVMRQALNGAALLISPSQAHRELYLANGIASERIVVNRNGFRWPERPRRKRTAGTPLRFGFVGGTEAVKGYGLLKEAMQSLSRKDWELVLVDNKLNLGFQSIFPEDWSVRGQLRVVPAYTQSGLDDFYDQVDVLLFPSQWKESYGLTVREALARDVWVVTTSPGGQSEDVVDGLNGTCLPLDGKARTLAEAVSSLLDAPERFEAYANPFRDRLATYDIQADELYGFLKQASGRRV
;
A
#
# COMPACT_ATOMS: atom_id res chain seq x y z
N MET A 1 15.72 -11.83 37.57
CA MET A 1 14.79 -10.68 37.51
C MET A 1 13.83 -10.93 36.38
N ARG A 2 12.51 -10.98 36.65
CA ARG A 2 11.50 -11.04 35.60
C ARG A 2 11.37 -9.62 35.05
N ASP A 3 12.09 -9.29 33.99
CA ASP A 3 11.85 -8.06 33.25
C ASP A 3 10.43 -8.16 32.67
N ASP A 4 9.57 -7.18 32.94
CA ASP A 4 8.23 -7.12 32.37
C ASP A 4 8.35 -7.13 30.83
N ALA A 5 7.57 -7.98 30.15
CA ALA A 5 7.59 -8.04 28.68
C ALA A 5 7.34 -6.67 28.05
N ARG A 6 6.60 -5.79 28.75
CA ARG A 6 6.41 -4.38 28.37
C ARG A 6 7.68 -3.55 28.45
N ASP A 7 8.52 -3.75 29.46
CA ASP A 7 9.78 -3.01 29.62
C ASP A 7 10.77 -3.39 28.51
N ILE A 8 10.85 -4.68 28.15
CA ILE A 8 11.68 -5.16 27.04
C ILE A 8 11.24 -4.57 25.70
N LEU A 9 9.93 -4.56 25.44
CA LEU A 9 9.37 -3.97 24.21
C LEU A 9 9.62 -2.46 24.17
N THR A 10 9.48 -1.77 25.31
CA THR A 10 9.74 -0.34 25.43
C THR A 10 11.21 0.00 25.14
N GLU A 11 12.16 -0.80 25.62
CA GLU A 11 13.57 -0.56 25.29
C GLU A 11 13.88 -0.82 23.81
N SER A 12 13.26 -1.83 23.18
CA SER A 12 13.35 -2.03 21.73
C SER A 12 12.86 -0.80 20.95
N TYR A 13 11.78 -0.16 21.39
CA TYR A 13 11.30 1.10 20.81
C TYR A 13 12.26 2.27 20.99
N ARG A 14 12.89 2.40 22.16
CA ARG A 14 13.89 3.44 22.41
C ARG A 14 15.13 3.24 21.54
N SER A 15 15.64 2.01 21.43
CA SER A 15 16.72 1.66 20.52
C SER A 15 16.36 1.95 19.06
N ALA A 16 15.18 1.53 18.62
CA ALA A 16 14.66 1.82 17.29
C ALA A 16 14.58 3.33 16.99
N ALA A 17 14.09 4.12 17.94
CA ALA A 17 14.04 5.57 17.81
C ALA A 17 15.45 6.19 17.68
N ARG A 18 16.43 5.69 18.46
CA ARG A 18 17.84 6.11 18.34
C ARG A 18 18.42 5.76 16.96
N LEU A 19 18.16 4.56 16.44
CA LEU A 19 18.60 4.14 15.10
C LEU A 19 18.01 5.04 14.00
N ASN A 20 16.71 5.36 14.11
CA ASN A 20 16.03 6.26 13.16
C ASN A 20 16.54 7.70 13.27
N GLY A 21 16.87 8.18 14.48
CA GLY A 21 17.51 9.48 14.69
C GLY A 21 18.86 9.57 13.99
N LEU A 22 19.74 8.57 14.16
CA LEU A 22 21.03 8.49 13.48
C LEU A 22 20.89 8.48 11.95
N ARG A 23 19.90 7.75 11.43
CA ARG A 23 19.59 7.72 9.99
C ARG A 23 19.16 9.11 9.49
N ALA A 24 18.29 9.80 10.22
CA ALA A 24 17.83 11.13 9.83
C ALA A 24 18.99 12.13 9.76
N GLU A 25 19.93 12.09 10.71
CA GLU A 25 21.15 12.90 10.68
C GLU A 25 22.04 12.57 9.47
N GLN A 26 22.22 11.29 9.15
CA GLN A 26 23.00 10.87 7.99
C GLN A 26 22.37 11.36 6.68
N LEU A 27 21.06 11.16 6.50
CA LEU A 27 20.31 11.63 5.32
C LEU A 27 20.38 13.15 5.19
N GLN A 28 20.31 13.90 6.29
CA GLN A 28 20.48 15.35 6.25
C GLN A 28 21.89 15.76 5.78
N LYS A 29 22.94 15.08 6.26
CA LYS A 29 24.33 15.31 5.82
C LYS A 29 24.52 14.98 4.34
N GLU A 30 24.01 13.84 3.87
CA GLU A 30 24.04 13.45 2.46
C GLU A 30 23.28 14.45 1.58
N ASN A 31 22.10 14.89 2.00
CA ASN A 31 21.33 15.90 1.29
C ASN A 31 22.09 17.23 1.19
N GLN A 32 22.73 17.68 2.28
CA GLN A 32 23.59 18.87 2.27
C GLN A 32 24.80 18.70 1.34
N LEU A 33 25.44 17.53 1.31
CA LEU A 33 26.56 17.23 0.41
C LEU A 33 26.12 17.24 -1.05
N LEU A 34 25.00 16.61 -1.38
CA LEU A 34 24.43 16.60 -2.73
C LEU A 34 24.03 18.01 -3.18
N LEU A 35 23.42 18.82 -2.30
CA LEU A 35 23.12 20.22 -2.57
C LEU A 35 24.40 21.03 -2.85
N ARG A 36 25.48 20.76 -2.11
CA ARG A 36 26.79 21.39 -2.33
C ARG A 36 27.43 20.95 -3.64
N GLN A 37 27.37 19.67 -3.99
CA GLN A 37 27.84 19.15 -5.28
C GLN A 37 27.05 19.75 -6.45
N LEU A 38 25.72 19.81 -6.34
CA LEU A 38 24.86 20.47 -7.33
C LEU A 38 25.24 21.95 -7.49
N SER A 39 25.48 22.66 -6.39
CA SER A 39 25.95 24.04 -6.42
C SER A 39 27.30 24.18 -7.13
N LEU A 40 28.25 23.28 -6.90
CA LEU A 40 29.57 23.30 -7.54
C LEU A 40 29.51 22.99 -9.04
N ILE A 41 28.64 22.06 -9.44
CA ILE A 41 28.39 21.75 -10.86
C ILE A 41 27.78 22.98 -11.54
N GLN A 42 26.79 23.63 -10.91
CA GLN A 42 26.11 24.81 -11.44
C GLN A 42 27.02 26.04 -11.56
N THR A 43 28.06 26.16 -10.73
CA THR A 43 29.04 27.27 -10.78
C THR A 43 30.27 26.98 -11.63
N SER A 44 30.41 25.75 -12.15
CA SER A 44 31.55 25.36 -12.99
C SER A 44 31.59 26.11 -14.35
N LEU A 45 32.80 26.36 -14.85
CA LEU A 45 33.03 27.08 -16.11
C LEU A 45 32.36 26.36 -17.31
N SER A 46 32.41 25.03 -17.33
CA SER A 46 31.76 24.21 -18.36
C SER A 46 30.24 24.35 -18.35
N TRP A 47 29.61 24.45 -17.18
CA TRP A 47 28.18 24.65 -17.04
C TRP A 47 27.75 26.05 -17.51
N ARG A 48 28.54 27.09 -17.20
CA ARG A 48 28.30 28.47 -17.63
C ARG A 48 28.50 28.67 -19.14
N VAL A 49 29.52 28.06 -19.72
CA VAL A 49 29.86 28.18 -21.16
C VAL A 49 28.86 27.44 -22.04
N THR A 50 28.32 26.30 -21.58
CA THR A 50 27.36 25.50 -22.36
C THR A 50 25.89 25.89 -22.13
N LEU A 51 25.61 26.81 -21.20
CA LEU A 51 24.25 27.27 -20.88
C LEU A 51 23.50 27.85 -22.10
N PRO A 52 24.09 28.70 -22.97
CA PRO A 52 23.41 29.23 -24.15
C PRO A 52 23.09 28.14 -25.17
N LEU A 53 24.03 27.21 -25.42
CA LEU A 53 23.83 26.06 -26.32
C LEU A 53 22.73 25.13 -25.81
N ARG A 54 22.63 24.93 -24.50
CA ARG A 54 21.56 24.15 -23.86
C ARG A 54 20.23 24.87 -23.87
N ALA A 55 20.22 26.20 -23.81
CA ALA A 55 19.02 27.02 -23.96
C ALA A 55 18.45 26.93 -25.38
N ILE A 56 19.33 27.04 -26.37
CA ILE A 56 18.99 26.91 -27.78
C ILE A 56 18.50 25.48 -28.07
N ARG A 57 19.19 24.46 -27.56
CA ARG A 57 18.76 23.06 -27.69
C ARG A 57 17.41 22.80 -27.01
N ALA A 58 17.16 23.40 -25.85
CA ALA A 58 15.87 23.31 -25.17
C ALA A 58 14.76 23.94 -26.02
N LEU A 59 14.96 25.16 -26.53
CA LEU A 59 13.99 25.88 -27.37
C LEU A 59 13.73 25.16 -28.71
N MET A 60 14.77 24.61 -29.34
CA MET A 60 14.66 23.78 -30.55
C MET A 60 13.86 22.50 -30.33
N LEU A 61 13.85 21.96 -29.11
CA LEU A 61 13.02 20.81 -28.71
C LEU A 61 11.60 21.24 -28.25
N GLY A 62 11.20 22.48 -28.53
CA GLY A 62 9.91 23.04 -28.14
C GLY A 62 9.75 23.19 -26.62
N LYS A 63 10.87 23.26 -25.88
CA LYS A 63 10.91 23.28 -24.42
C LYS A 63 11.69 24.48 -23.88
N LEU A 64 11.38 24.92 -22.66
CA LEU A 64 12.26 25.83 -21.92
C LEU A 64 13.47 25.05 -21.38
N LEU A 65 14.53 25.74 -20.91
CA LEU A 65 15.66 25.13 -20.17
C LEU A 65 15.21 24.26 -18.98
N SER A 66 13.99 24.53 -18.48
CA SER A 66 13.29 23.78 -17.43
C SER A 66 12.62 22.48 -17.91
N GLY A 67 12.74 22.10 -19.19
CA GLY A 67 12.20 20.86 -19.77
C GLY A 67 10.71 20.88 -20.11
N ARG A 68 10.01 22.00 -19.88
CA ARG A 68 8.56 22.15 -20.13
C ARG A 68 8.26 22.66 -21.53
N PRO A 69 7.14 22.28 -22.16
CA PRO A 69 6.75 22.80 -23.47
C PRO A 69 6.59 24.33 -23.47
N VAL A 70 7.19 25.03 -24.44
CA VAL A 70 7.14 26.51 -24.56
C VAL A 70 5.70 27.03 -24.71
N ARG A 71 4.79 26.20 -25.24
CA ARG A 71 3.37 26.50 -25.44
C ARG A 71 2.55 26.75 -24.15
N GLU A 72 3.07 26.41 -22.97
CA GLU A 72 2.37 26.61 -21.69
C GLU A 72 2.72 27.94 -20.97
N VAL A 73 3.62 28.74 -21.55
CA VAL A 73 4.14 29.98 -20.93
C VAL A 73 3.14 31.14 -20.92
N PRO A 74 2.35 31.41 -21.99
CA PRO A 74 1.46 32.57 -22.03
C PRO A 74 0.31 32.47 -21.01
N GLY A 75 -0.32 31.29 -20.90
CA GLY A 75 -1.45 31.06 -20.00
C GLY A 75 -1.09 31.04 -18.52
N ARG A 76 0.20 31.11 -18.16
CA ARG A 76 0.67 31.10 -16.78
C ARG A 76 1.18 32.46 -16.33
N PHE A 77 1.74 33.25 -17.24
CA PHE A 77 2.11 34.63 -17.00
C PHE A 77 0.86 35.48 -16.66
N LEU A 78 -0.23 35.26 -17.39
CA LEU A 78 -1.53 35.90 -17.14
C LEU A 78 -2.16 35.51 -15.79
N ARG A 79 -2.04 34.23 -15.37
CA ARG A 79 -2.58 33.74 -14.10
C ARG A 79 -1.78 34.16 -12.86
N LEU A 80 -0.47 34.41 -13.00
CA LEU A 80 0.39 34.90 -11.92
C LEU A 80 0.35 36.43 -11.78
N TRP A 81 0.17 37.14 -12.89
CA TRP A 81 -0.02 38.60 -12.88
C TRP A 81 -1.34 39.00 -12.21
N GLY A 82 -2.42 38.25 -12.46
CA GLY A 82 -3.75 38.54 -11.93
C GLY A 82 -3.92 38.34 -10.42
N ARG A 83 -2.99 37.67 -9.72
CA ARG A 83 -3.19 37.27 -8.31
C ARG A 83 -2.32 38.00 -7.29
N ASP A 84 -1.03 38.26 -7.55
CA ASP A 84 -0.09 38.69 -6.47
C ASP A 84 0.90 39.82 -6.84
N GLY A 85 0.83 40.40 -8.05
CA GLY A 85 1.78 41.41 -8.51
C GLY A 85 3.26 40.97 -8.51
N LEU A 86 4.17 41.89 -8.84
CA LEU A 86 5.62 41.61 -9.03
C LEU A 86 6.35 41.10 -7.77
N ALA A 87 5.83 41.38 -6.57
CA ALA A 87 6.49 41.03 -5.30
C ALA A 87 6.24 39.56 -4.85
N GLY A 88 5.12 38.95 -5.24
CA GLY A 88 4.81 37.53 -4.95
C GLY A 88 5.68 36.53 -5.74
N ILE A 89 6.22 36.98 -6.87
CA ILE A 89 7.10 36.20 -7.76
C ILE A 89 8.43 35.87 -7.07
N GLN A 90 9.02 36.81 -6.32
CA GLN A 90 10.33 36.62 -5.70
C GLN A 90 10.31 35.60 -4.56
N LYS A 91 9.24 35.52 -3.76
CA LYS A 91 9.14 34.56 -2.64
C LYS A 91 8.90 33.12 -3.10
N THR A 92 8.16 32.92 -4.19
CA THR A 92 7.80 31.59 -4.68
C THR A 92 8.92 30.92 -5.48
N VAL A 93 9.77 31.71 -6.13
CA VAL A 93 10.94 31.23 -6.91
C VAL A 93 12.02 30.62 -6.00
N VAL A 94 12.19 31.13 -4.78
CA VAL A 94 13.26 30.69 -3.86
C VAL A 94 12.96 29.32 -3.23
N HIS A 95 11.68 28.97 -3.04
CA HIS A 95 11.33 27.76 -2.28
C HIS A 95 11.22 26.48 -3.14
N ARG A 96 11.01 26.60 -4.46
CA ARG A 96 10.81 25.44 -5.35
C ARG A 96 12.04 24.94 -6.11
N LEU A 97 13.17 25.65 -6.02
CA LEU A 97 14.45 25.23 -6.60
C LEU A 97 15.04 23.94 -5.97
N ARG A 98 14.45 23.41 -4.89
CA ARG A 98 15.01 22.29 -4.12
C ARG A 98 14.43 20.90 -4.40
N ARG A 99 13.49 20.70 -5.32
CA ARG A 99 12.74 19.42 -5.39
C ARG A 99 12.63 18.72 -6.76
N LEU A 100 13.43 19.05 -7.78
CA LEU A 100 13.32 18.37 -9.09
C LEU A 100 14.67 18.03 -9.72
N GLN A 101 15.19 16.84 -9.41
CA GLN A 101 16.01 16.03 -10.32
C GLN A 101 15.73 14.54 -10.07
N ARG A 102 14.90 13.95 -10.95
CA ARG A 102 14.62 12.53 -11.31
C ARG A 102 13.19 12.55 -11.90
N VAL A 103 12.83 12.14 -13.11
CA VAL A 103 13.45 11.42 -14.27
C VAL A 103 12.63 11.82 -15.52
N GLY A 104 13.16 11.60 -16.73
CA GLY A 104 12.31 11.44 -17.93
C GLY A 104 13.08 11.03 -19.19
N ALA A 105 13.11 9.74 -19.49
CA ALA A 105 13.95 9.04 -20.46
C ALA A 105 13.40 8.97 -21.92
N LYS A 106 14.30 8.51 -22.83
CA LYS A 106 14.14 7.59 -24.00
C LYS A 106 15.03 8.08 -25.18
N VAL A 107 15.82 7.29 -25.92
CA VAL A 107 16.02 5.84 -26.15
C VAL A 107 17.35 5.69 -26.93
N ARG A 108 18.16 4.66 -26.63
CA ARG A 108 18.82 3.67 -27.54
C ARG A 108 20.06 3.04 -26.90
N ASP A 109 19.92 1.81 -26.41
CA ASP A 109 20.61 0.60 -26.89
C ASP A 109 20.46 -0.51 -25.84
N GLY A 110 20.27 -1.73 -26.36
CA GLY A 110 19.70 -2.86 -25.65
C GLY A 110 20.54 -3.37 -24.47
N LEU A 111 19.83 -3.64 -23.38
CA LEU A 111 20.18 -4.68 -22.43
C LEU A 111 19.26 -5.87 -22.72
N PRO A 112 19.77 -7.11 -22.74
CA PRO A 112 18.92 -8.26 -23.03
C PRO A 112 17.88 -8.42 -21.93
N GLU A 113 16.63 -8.59 -22.33
CA GLU A 113 15.60 -9.20 -21.49
C GLU A 113 16.11 -10.58 -21.07
N ALA A 114 16.45 -10.73 -19.79
CA ALA A 114 16.68 -12.04 -19.20
C ALA A 114 15.32 -12.75 -19.09
N GLY A 115 14.96 -13.47 -20.15
CA GLY A 115 14.04 -14.60 -20.17
C GLY A 115 12.60 -14.36 -19.69
N SER A 116 11.75 -13.83 -20.56
CA SER A 116 10.33 -14.23 -20.57
C SER A 116 10.03 -15.02 -21.84
N GLU A 117 10.35 -16.32 -21.84
CA GLU A 117 9.94 -17.25 -22.90
C GLU A 117 8.44 -17.61 -22.85
N THR A 118 7.61 -16.84 -22.17
CA THR A 118 6.16 -17.06 -22.12
C THR A 118 5.46 -15.73 -22.31
N GLY A 119 4.59 -15.59 -23.32
CA GLY A 119 3.77 -14.41 -23.59
C GLY A 119 2.71 -14.09 -22.52
N GLN A 120 3.05 -14.27 -21.24
CA GLN A 120 2.21 -13.97 -20.10
C GLN A 120 2.42 -12.51 -19.65
N PRO A 121 1.36 -11.78 -19.29
CA PRO A 121 1.47 -10.42 -18.79
C PRO A 121 2.27 -10.36 -17.48
N HIS A 122 3.05 -9.29 -17.30
CA HIS A 122 3.83 -9.05 -16.08
C HIS A 122 2.95 -9.19 -14.82
N PRO A 123 3.37 -9.90 -13.74
CA PRO A 123 2.51 -10.22 -12.59
C PRO A 123 1.78 -9.02 -11.97
N TYR A 124 2.45 -7.88 -11.83
CA TYR A 124 1.84 -6.64 -11.33
C TYR A 124 0.67 -6.08 -12.16
N LYS A 125 0.53 -6.49 -13.42
CA LYS A 125 -0.53 -6.04 -14.33
C LYS A 125 -1.57 -7.13 -14.62
N ALA A 126 -1.34 -8.36 -14.16
CA ALA A 126 -2.28 -9.44 -14.32
C ALA A 126 -3.55 -9.19 -13.47
N ALA A 127 -4.69 -9.70 -13.94
CA ALA A 127 -5.91 -9.71 -13.15
C ALA A 127 -5.68 -10.54 -11.88
N CYS A 128 -6.04 -9.97 -10.73
CA CYS A 128 -5.91 -10.66 -9.45
C CYS A 128 -7.20 -11.45 -9.21
N GLY A 129 -7.33 -12.64 -9.79
CA GLY A 129 -8.58 -13.41 -9.72
C GLY A 129 -9.03 -13.67 -8.28
N HIS A 130 -10.33 -13.49 -7.97
CA HIS A 130 -11.16 -13.92 -6.80
C HIS A 130 -10.52 -14.03 -5.38
N GLN A 131 -9.34 -13.47 -5.14
CA GLN A 131 -8.56 -13.67 -3.90
C GLN A 131 -8.90 -12.69 -2.76
N ALA A 132 -9.86 -11.78 -2.97
CA ALA A 132 -10.42 -11.01 -1.86
C ALA A 132 -11.07 -11.91 -0.79
N GLU A 133 -11.38 -13.18 -1.11
CA GLU A 133 -11.92 -14.18 -0.19
C GLU A 133 -11.07 -14.45 1.06
N GLY A 134 -9.77 -14.14 1.02
CA GLY A 134 -8.87 -14.29 2.16
C GLY A 134 -8.82 -13.08 3.09
N LEU A 135 -9.38 -11.94 2.68
CA LEU A 135 -9.28 -10.68 3.42
C LEU A 135 -10.47 -10.45 4.34
N ARG A 136 -10.19 -9.77 5.45
CA ARG A 136 -11.22 -9.24 6.33
C ARG A 136 -12.13 -8.29 5.54
N PRO A 137 -13.46 -8.48 5.59
CA PRO A 137 -14.41 -7.60 4.93
C PRO A 137 -14.18 -6.13 5.32
N LYS A 138 -13.88 -5.29 4.32
CA LYS A 138 -13.52 -3.88 4.50
C LYS A 138 -14.03 -3.03 3.34
N VAL A 139 -14.67 -1.92 3.68
CA VAL A 139 -15.12 -0.90 2.73
C VAL A 139 -14.11 0.25 2.71
N LEU A 140 -13.62 0.59 1.53
CA LEU A 140 -12.83 1.79 1.30
C LEU A 140 -13.72 2.88 0.70
N ILE A 141 -13.66 4.09 1.27
CA ILE A 141 -14.30 5.28 0.70
C ILE A 141 -13.19 6.24 0.26
N ILE A 142 -13.02 6.40 -1.05
CA ILE A 142 -12.15 7.41 -1.65
C ILE A 142 -13.02 8.64 -1.93
N ALA A 143 -12.76 9.76 -1.25
CA ALA A 143 -13.73 10.86 -1.19
C ALA A 143 -13.10 12.24 -1.42
N GLU A 144 -13.92 13.17 -1.93
CA GLU A 144 -13.66 14.61 -1.85
C GLU A 144 -13.97 15.12 -0.43
N LEU A 145 -12.92 15.41 0.35
CA LEU A 145 -13.05 15.81 1.76
C LEU A 145 -12.98 17.32 1.99
N SER A 146 -12.69 18.13 0.97
CA SER A 146 -12.62 19.59 1.11
C SER A 146 -14.00 20.24 1.34
N LEU A 147 -15.07 19.58 0.90
CA LEU A 147 -16.45 20.03 1.09
C LEU A 147 -17.04 19.43 2.39
N ARG A 148 -16.81 20.09 3.51
CA ARG A 148 -17.14 19.56 4.85
C ARG A 148 -18.61 19.15 5.03
N GLN A 149 -19.55 19.97 4.54
CA GLN A 149 -20.99 19.69 4.65
C GLN A 149 -21.39 18.44 3.85
N CYS A 150 -20.92 18.33 2.62
CA CYS A 150 -21.09 17.16 1.76
C CYS A 150 -20.48 15.89 2.40
N ALA A 151 -19.27 16.01 2.94
CA ALA A 151 -18.59 14.91 3.63
C ALA A 151 -19.33 14.43 4.88
N LYS A 152 -19.99 15.33 5.64
CA LYS A 152 -20.81 14.97 6.82
C LYS A 152 -21.86 13.92 6.46
N TYR A 153 -22.71 14.23 5.47
CA TYR A 153 -23.85 13.38 5.11
C TYR A 153 -23.46 12.18 4.24
N ARG A 154 -22.46 12.32 3.35
CA ARG A 154 -22.14 11.26 2.39
C ARG A 154 -20.91 10.44 2.72
N VAL A 155 -19.99 10.92 3.56
CA VAL A 155 -18.78 10.14 3.90
C VAL A 155 -18.87 9.63 5.33
N TRP A 156 -18.98 10.54 6.30
CA TRP A 156 -18.91 10.20 7.72
C TRP A 156 -20.15 9.44 8.20
N GLN A 157 -21.35 9.91 7.87
CA GLN A 157 -22.59 9.21 8.20
C GLN A 157 -22.62 7.79 7.60
N LYS A 158 -22.14 7.60 6.36
CA LYS A 158 -22.07 6.26 5.77
C LYS A 158 -21.05 5.36 6.43
N ARG A 159 -19.88 5.89 6.78
CA ARG A 159 -18.91 5.17 7.59
C ARG A 159 -19.58 4.67 8.87
N ASP A 160 -20.39 5.51 9.52
CA ASP A 160 -21.09 5.15 10.74
C ASP A 160 -22.16 4.06 10.49
N PHE A 161 -22.92 4.15 9.39
CA PHE A 161 -23.88 3.10 8.99
C PHE A 161 -23.23 1.76 8.71
N LEU A 162 -22.15 1.75 7.93
CA LEU A 162 -21.39 0.56 7.60
C LEU A 162 -20.74 -0.05 8.85
N THR A 163 -20.21 0.80 9.74
CA THR A 163 -19.65 0.36 11.02
C THR A 163 -20.72 -0.26 11.92
N ALA A 164 -21.94 0.31 11.96
CA ALA A 164 -23.07 -0.26 12.70
C ALA A 164 -23.52 -1.63 12.15
N LEU A 165 -23.31 -1.88 10.86
CA LEU A 165 -23.51 -3.20 10.23
C LEU A 165 -22.34 -4.18 10.49
N GLY A 166 -21.26 -3.74 11.14
CA GLY A 166 -20.08 -4.53 11.47
C GLY A 166 -18.93 -4.44 10.47
N TRP A 167 -19.05 -3.64 9.39
CA TRP A 167 -17.99 -3.48 8.41
C TRP A 167 -16.80 -2.71 9.00
N SER A 168 -15.58 -3.11 8.62
CA SER A 168 -14.42 -2.23 8.75
C SER A 168 -14.47 -1.18 7.64
N VAL A 169 -14.26 0.10 7.97
CA VAL A 169 -14.34 1.19 6.99
C VAL A 169 -13.08 2.06 7.07
N GLN A 170 -12.49 2.36 5.92
CA GLN A 170 -11.40 3.32 5.78
C GLN A 170 -11.82 4.43 4.83
N VAL A 171 -11.47 5.67 5.16
CA VAL A 171 -11.71 6.84 4.32
C VAL A 171 -10.36 7.43 3.91
N VAL A 172 -10.18 7.71 2.62
CA VAL A 172 -8.96 8.31 2.06
C VAL A 172 -9.35 9.47 1.15
N ASP A 173 -8.58 10.55 1.18
CA ASP A 173 -8.77 11.66 0.23
C ASP A 173 -8.30 11.23 -1.16
N TRP A 174 -9.08 11.51 -2.19
CA TRP A 174 -8.73 11.11 -3.56
C TRP A 174 -7.41 11.73 -4.07
N ARG A 175 -6.93 12.82 -3.45
CA ARG A 175 -5.68 13.49 -3.81
C ARG A 175 -4.45 12.74 -3.28
N ASP A 176 -4.62 11.86 -2.29
CA ASP A 176 -3.55 11.06 -1.70
C ASP A 176 -3.41 9.73 -2.47
N ILE A 177 -2.96 9.82 -3.73
CA ILE A 177 -2.94 8.71 -4.69
C ILE A 177 -2.23 7.46 -4.16
N ALA A 178 -1.08 7.62 -3.50
CA ALA A 178 -0.31 6.49 -2.97
C ALA A 178 -1.04 5.75 -1.84
N ASP A 179 -1.74 6.49 -0.97
CA ASP A 179 -2.53 5.92 0.13
C ASP A 179 -3.82 5.29 -0.39
N ALA A 180 -4.47 5.91 -1.38
CA ALA A 180 -5.65 5.35 -2.03
C ALA A 180 -5.31 4.05 -2.79
N MET A 181 -4.22 4.04 -3.56
CA MET A 181 -3.70 2.87 -4.26
C MET A 181 -3.39 1.72 -3.28
N SER A 182 -2.73 2.06 -2.19
CA SER A 182 -2.38 1.15 -1.10
C SER A 182 -3.61 0.57 -0.38
N ALA A 183 -4.61 1.40 -0.09
CA ALA A 183 -5.83 0.99 0.59
C ALA A 183 -6.72 0.11 -0.31
N LEU A 184 -6.73 0.33 -1.62
CA LEU A 184 -7.44 -0.52 -2.59
C LEU A 184 -6.99 -1.99 -2.48
N GLN A 185 -5.70 -2.22 -2.27
CA GLN A 185 -5.13 -3.58 -2.15
C GLN A 185 -5.69 -4.37 -0.97
N LEU A 186 -6.20 -3.69 0.06
CA LEU A 186 -6.62 -4.27 1.34
C LEU A 186 -8.13 -4.27 1.56
N CYS A 187 -8.90 -3.66 0.66
CA CYS A 187 -10.36 -3.60 0.77
C CYS A 187 -11.05 -4.72 -0.01
N THR A 188 -12.30 -4.96 0.34
CA THR A 188 -13.19 -5.90 -0.37
C THR A 188 -14.32 -5.18 -1.12
N GLN A 189 -14.57 -3.90 -0.79
CA GLN A 189 -15.50 -3.01 -1.50
C GLN A 189 -14.93 -1.60 -1.55
N VAL A 190 -15.23 -0.84 -2.61
CA VAL A 190 -14.79 0.55 -2.75
C VAL A 190 -15.89 1.48 -3.25
N ILE A 191 -15.95 2.68 -2.68
CA ILE A 191 -16.84 3.79 -3.05
C ILE A 191 -15.99 5.00 -3.41
N PHE A 192 -16.28 5.63 -4.55
CA PHE A 192 -15.71 6.90 -4.99
C PHE A 192 -16.74 8.01 -4.80
N TYR A 193 -16.64 8.78 -3.70
CA TYR A 193 -17.57 9.86 -3.41
C TYR A 193 -17.13 11.19 -4.01
N ARG A 194 -17.93 11.71 -4.95
CA ARG A 194 -17.75 13.00 -5.63
C ARG A 194 -16.33 13.16 -6.20
N VAL A 195 -15.74 12.06 -6.67
CA VAL A 195 -14.37 12.06 -7.18
C VAL A 195 -14.37 12.41 -8.68
N PRO A 196 -13.56 13.38 -9.13
CA PRO A 196 -13.41 13.74 -10.53
C PRO A 196 -12.46 12.79 -11.30
N GLY A 197 -12.74 12.54 -12.58
CA GLY A 197 -12.01 11.61 -13.46
C GLY A 197 -10.71 12.14 -14.03
N PHE A 198 -9.79 12.60 -13.17
CA PHE A 198 -8.40 12.87 -13.57
C PHE A 198 -7.65 11.59 -13.92
N GLU A 199 -6.58 11.68 -14.72
CA GLU A 199 -5.81 10.51 -15.17
C GLU A 199 -5.34 9.62 -14.00
N ASP A 200 -4.85 10.20 -12.90
CA ASP A 200 -4.38 9.41 -11.75
C ASP A 200 -5.54 8.76 -10.98
N VAL A 201 -6.72 9.40 -10.92
CA VAL A 201 -7.93 8.79 -10.37
C VAL A 201 -8.41 7.63 -11.24
N LEU A 202 -8.37 7.79 -12.57
CA LEU A 202 -8.78 6.72 -13.46
C LEU A 202 -7.87 5.50 -13.36
N LYS A 203 -6.58 5.68 -13.03
CA LYS A 203 -5.70 4.56 -12.65
C LYS A 203 -6.17 3.86 -11.38
N LEU A 204 -6.68 4.59 -10.38
CA LEU A 204 -7.28 3.98 -9.17
C LEU A 204 -8.53 3.17 -9.52
N VAL A 205 -9.39 3.68 -10.42
CA VAL A 205 -10.59 2.97 -10.88
C VAL A 205 -10.22 1.73 -11.70
N GLN A 206 -9.24 1.83 -12.59
CA GLN A 206 -8.70 0.69 -13.34
C GLN A 206 -8.12 -0.37 -12.42
N GLU A 207 -7.41 0.06 -11.37
CA GLU A 207 -6.87 -0.84 -10.36
C GLU A 207 -7.99 -1.54 -9.57
N ALA A 208 -9.04 -0.80 -9.19
CA ALA A 208 -10.20 -1.40 -8.54
C ALA A 208 -10.81 -2.52 -9.39
N HIS A 209 -10.97 -2.30 -10.69
CA HIS A 209 -11.42 -3.35 -11.63
C HIS A 209 -10.42 -4.50 -11.77
N ARG A 210 -9.10 -4.24 -11.82
CA ARG A 210 -8.06 -5.27 -11.87
C ARG A 210 -8.09 -6.19 -10.63
N LEU A 211 -8.43 -5.61 -9.48
CA LEU A 211 -8.61 -6.30 -8.21
C LEU A 211 -9.99 -6.97 -8.07
N GLU A 212 -10.82 -6.91 -9.10
CA GLU A 212 -12.20 -7.40 -9.13
C GLU A 212 -13.08 -6.77 -8.03
N LEU A 213 -12.69 -5.57 -7.56
CA LEU A 213 -13.54 -4.73 -6.75
C LEU A 213 -14.61 -4.18 -7.70
N ALA A 214 -15.87 -4.15 -7.27
CA ALA A 214 -16.96 -3.54 -8.05
C ALA A 214 -17.13 -2.08 -7.63
N PRO A 215 -16.34 -1.12 -8.16
CA PRO A 215 -16.34 0.26 -7.68
C PRO A 215 -17.70 0.91 -7.90
N ARG A 216 -18.19 1.63 -6.90
CA ARG A 216 -19.37 2.48 -7.02
C ARG A 216 -18.97 3.94 -6.98
N TRP A 217 -19.42 4.72 -7.96
CA TRP A 217 -19.32 6.17 -7.90
C TRP A 217 -20.55 6.74 -7.21
N GLU A 218 -20.34 7.76 -6.38
CA GLU A 218 -21.40 8.31 -5.56
C GLU A 218 -21.43 9.82 -5.58
N VAL A 219 -22.64 10.40 -5.55
CA VAL A 219 -22.83 11.84 -5.44
C VAL A 219 -24.17 12.21 -4.78
N ASP A 220 -24.25 13.45 -4.28
CA ASP A 220 -25.42 14.05 -3.64
C ASP A 220 -26.21 15.02 -4.53
N ASP A 221 -25.57 15.60 -5.55
CA ASP A 221 -26.13 16.58 -6.48
C ASP A 221 -25.94 16.16 -7.94
N LEU A 222 -26.79 16.70 -8.83
CA LEU A 222 -26.68 16.50 -10.27
C LEU A 222 -25.52 17.34 -10.85
N ILE A 223 -24.29 16.85 -10.71
CA ILE A 223 -23.05 17.52 -11.14
C ILE A 223 -22.30 16.78 -12.25
N PHE A 224 -22.93 15.82 -12.92
CA PHE A 224 -22.33 14.99 -13.98
C PHE A 224 -23.07 15.11 -15.32
N ASP A 225 -24.06 15.98 -15.41
CA ASP A 225 -24.80 16.26 -16.62
C ASP A 225 -24.78 17.76 -16.90
N GLU A 226 -24.08 18.18 -17.96
CA GLU A 226 -23.80 19.60 -18.21
C GLU A 226 -25.06 20.36 -18.63
N GLU A 227 -25.92 19.75 -19.43
CA GLU A 227 -27.15 20.37 -19.92
C GLU A 227 -28.12 20.65 -18.77
N GLU A 228 -28.33 19.66 -17.90
CA GLU A 228 -29.21 19.80 -16.75
C GLU A 228 -28.59 20.68 -15.66
N TYR A 229 -27.26 20.64 -15.48
CA TYR A 229 -26.59 21.50 -14.51
C TYR A 229 -26.69 22.97 -14.90
N ARG A 230 -26.59 23.32 -16.20
CA ARG A 230 -26.77 24.68 -16.71
C ARG A 230 -28.16 25.28 -16.42
N GLN A 231 -29.19 24.44 -16.25
CA GLN A 231 -30.54 24.89 -15.90
C GLN A 231 -30.69 25.29 -14.42
N ASN A 232 -29.65 25.09 -13.60
CA ASN A 232 -29.63 25.63 -12.25
C ASN A 232 -29.55 27.16 -12.31
N GLY A 233 -30.65 27.85 -11.97
CA GLY A 233 -30.74 29.32 -11.99
C GLY A 233 -29.68 30.02 -11.13
N ASN A 234 -29.04 29.30 -10.22
CA ASN A 234 -27.95 29.83 -9.40
C ASN A 234 -26.57 29.81 -10.08
N ILE A 235 -26.43 29.16 -11.25
CA ILE A 235 -25.20 29.22 -12.06
C ILE A 235 -25.18 30.48 -12.93
N GLU A 236 -26.36 30.97 -13.34
CA GLU A 236 -26.48 32.19 -14.13
C GLU A 236 -25.97 33.42 -13.38
N THR A 237 -26.06 33.41 -12.05
CA THR A 237 -25.61 34.50 -11.17
C THR A 237 -24.10 34.51 -10.91
N LEU A 238 -23.36 33.47 -11.33
CA LEU A 238 -21.91 33.37 -11.13
C LEU A 238 -21.10 34.12 -12.22
N PRO A 239 -19.90 34.63 -11.88
CA PRO A 239 -18.96 35.16 -12.86
C PRO A 239 -18.62 34.13 -13.95
N ALA A 240 -18.36 34.61 -15.17
CA ALA A 240 -18.12 33.73 -16.33
C ALA A 240 -16.96 32.74 -16.11
N GLU A 241 -15.86 33.16 -15.50
CA GLU A 241 -14.70 32.29 -15.22
C GLU A 241 -15.01 31.18 -14.21
N GLU A 242 -15.81 31.47 -13.18
CA GLU A 242 -16.23 30.49 -12.18
C GLU A 242 -17.22 29.48 -12.77
N ARG A 243 -18.15 29.97 -13.60
CA ARG A 243 -19.09 29.12 -14.33
C ARG A 243 -18.37 28.17 -15.28
N ASP A 244 -17.40 28.65 -16.05
CA ASP A 244 -16.62 27.82 -16.99
C ASP A 244 -15.81 26.76 -16.23
N LEU A 245 -15.23 27.12 -15.08
CA LEU A 245 -14.51 26.18 -14.22
C LEU A 245 -15.44 25.09 -13.66
N LEU A 246 -16.62 25.46 -13.15
CA LEU A 246 -17.61 24.51 -12.62
C LEU A 246 -18.08 23.54 -13.71
N LEU A 247 -18.41 24.04 -14.89
CA LEU A 247 -18.86 23.23 -16.03
C LEU A 247 -17.76 22.29 -16.53
N SER A 248 -16.50 22.74 -16.53
CA SER A 248 -15.37 21.85 -16.86
C SER A 248 -15.24 20.67 -15.88
N GLY A 249 -15.64 20.86 -14.62
CA GLY A 249 -15.68 19.81 -13.60
C GLY A 249 -16.76 18.75 -13.86
N VAL A 250 -17.89 19.14 -14.44
CA VAL A 250 -19.03 18.24 -14.74
C VAL A 250 -18.61 17.08 -15.64
N GLY A 251 -17.84 17.38 -16.70
CA GLY A 251 -17.29 16.36 -17.59
C GLY A 251 -16.37 15.37 -16.87
N LEU A 252 -15.58 15.85 -15.89
CA LEU A 252 -14.70 14.98 -15.10
C LEU A 252 -15.49 14.07 -14.14
N PHE A 253 -16.54 14.58 -13.51
CA PHE A 253 -17.41 13.75 -12.65
C PHE A 253 -18.10 12.65 -13.46
N ARG A 254 -18.66 13.00 -14.63
CA ARG A 254 -19.25 12.03 -15.55
C ARG A 254 -18.25 10.97 -15.99
N ARG A 255 -17.01 11.37 -16.30
CA ARG A 255 -15.94 10.46 -16.71
C ARG A 255 -15.61 9.44 -15.61
N CYS A 256 -15.49 9.87 -14.35
CA CYS A 256 -15.23 8.95 -13.23
C CYS A 256 -16.43 8.02 -12.96
N MET A 257 -17.64 8.58 -12.98
CA MET A 257 -18.88 7.84 -12.80
C MET A 257 -18.99 6.68 -13.79
N LEU A 258 -18.83 6.97 -15.08
CA LEU A 258 -18.90 5.95 -16.13
C LEU A 258 -17.75 4.95 -16.05
N ALA A 259 -16.56 5.37 -15.63
CA ALA A 259 -15.44 4.46 -15.42
C ALA A 259 -15.66 3.47 -14.27
N CYS A 260 -16.39 3.87 -13.21
CA CYS A 260 -16.78 2.95 -12.13
C CYS A 260 -17.84 1.94 -12.60
N GLY A 261 -18.78 2.38 -13.44
CA GLY A 261 -19.82 1.52 -14.02
C GLY A 261 -21.00 1.19 -13.09
N ARG A 262 -20.93 1.60 -11.81
CA ARG A 262 -22.02 1.47 -10.82
C ARG A 262 -22.16 2.75 -10.01
N GLY A 263 -23.37 3.01 -9.52
CA GLY A 263 -23.75 4.28 -8.88
C GLY A 263 -24.42 4.15 -7.51
N ILE A 264 -24.20 5.13 -6.65
CA ILE A 264 -25.06 5.40 -5.47
C ILE A 264 -25.56 6.84 -5.58
N ALA A 265 -26.87 7.03 -5.45
CA ALA A 265 -27.54 8.33 -5.47
C ALA A 265 -28.16 8.65 -4.11
N SER A 266 -28.31 9.95 -3.81
CA SER A 266 -29.02 10.45 -2.63
C SER A 266 -30.55 10.45 -2.79
N THR A 267 -31.06 10.40 -4.02
CA THR A 267 -32.50 10.45 -4.35
C THR A 267 -32.82 9.60 -5.58
N GLU A 268 -34.10 9.22 -5.75
CA GLU A 268 -34.53 8.45 -6.93
C GLU A 268 -34.43 9.27 -8.24
N ALA A 269 -34.70 10.57 -8.19
CA ALA A 269 -34.54 11.44 -9.36
C ALA A 269 -33.08 11.48 -9.83
N LEU A 270 -32.13 11.60 -8.89
CA LEU A 270 -30.70 11.55 -9.18
C LEU A 270 -30.28 10.17 -9.70
N ALA A 271 -30.83 9.09 -9.15
CA ALA A 271 -30.60 7.74 -9.68
C ALA A 271 -31.11 7.60 -11.12
N GLY A 272 -32.28 8.15 -11.44
CA GLY A 272 -32.82 8.23 -12.79
C GLY A 272 -31.88 8.98 -13.74
N ALA A 273 -31.34 10.13 -13.31
CA ALA A 273 -30.36 10.89 -14.09
C ALA A 273 -29.06 10.11 -14.31
N MET A 274 -28.55 9.40 -13.30
CA MET A 274 -27.37 8.53 -13.43
C MET A 274 -27.62 7.39 -14.45
N ARG A 275 -28.82 6.80 -14.45
CA ARG A 275 -29.20 5.77 -15.42
C ARG A 275 -29.29 6.33 -16.84
N LYS A 276 -29.95 7.48 -17.02
CA LYS A 276 -30.00 8.22 -18.29
C LYS A 276 -28.60 8.58 -18.80
N ALA A 277 -27.67 8.88 -17.90
CA ALA A 277 -26.29 9.21 -18.24
C ALA A 277 -25.44 8.00 -18.68
N GLY A 278 -25.89 6.77 -18.44
CA GLY A 278 -25.26 5.55 -18.94
C GLY A 278 -24.95 4.46 -17.89
N LEU A 279 -25.37 4.63 -16.63
CA LEU A 279 -25.17 3.58 -15.61
C LEU A 279 -26.33 2.57 -15.58
N ALA A 280 -26.00 1.28 -15.59
CA ALA A 280 -26.99 0.21 -15.49
C ALA A 280 -27.38 -0.14 -14.04
N ASP A 281 -26.41 -0.13 -13.13
CA ASP A 281 -26.59 -0.42 -11.70
C ASP A 281 -26.46 0.86 -10.89
N VAL A 282 -27.60 1.37 -10.40
CA VAL A 282 -27.67 2.55 -9.53
C VAL A 282 -28.61 2.26 -8.37
N MET A 283 -28.06 2.40 -7.16
CA MET A 283 -28.78 2.23 -5.90
C MET A 283 -29.06 3.59 -5.26
N VAL A 284 -30.12 3.67 -4.46
CA VAL A 284 -30.46 4.87 -3.68
C VAL A 284 -30.11 4.62 -2.22
N LEU A 285 -29.37 5.56 -1.64
CA LEU A 285 -29.16 5.66 -0.20
C LEU A 285 -29.42 7.12 0.19
N GLU A 286 -30.55 7.38 0.82
CA GLU A 286 -30.96 8.73 1.18
C GLU A 286 -30.03 9.37 2.23
N ASN A 287 -30.05 10.69 2.29
CA ASN A 287 -29.48 11.40 3.42
C ASN A 287 -30.33 11.14 4.66
N ALA A 288 -29.68 11.10 5.82
CA ALA A 288 -30.32 10.77 7.08
C ALA A 288 -29.93 11.74 8.18
N LEU A 289 -30.54 11.58 9.36
CA LEU A 289 -30.03 12.17 10.58
C LEU A 289 -28.76 11.44 11.04
N ASP A 290 -27.89 12.15 11.76
CA ASP A 290 -26.70 11.59 12.40
C ASP A 290 -26.73 11.81 13.92
N VAL A 291 -25.88 11.06 14.63
CA VAL A 291 -25.83 11.05 16.09
C VAL A 291 -25.48 12.43 16.67
N GLU A 292 -24.65 13.23 16.01
CA GLU A 292 -24.30 14.57 16.44
C GLU A 292 -25.52 15.51 16.32
N THR A 293 -26.21 15.46 15.19
CA THR A 293 -27.44 16.23 14.94
C THR A 293 -28.52 15.91 15.98
N LEU A 294 -28.75 14.63 16.30
CA LEU A 294 -29.68 14.20 17.34
C LEU A 294 -29.30 14.73 18.74
N LYS A 295 -28.00 14.66 19.09
CA LYS A 295 -27.49 15.15 20.38
C LYS A 295 -27.65 16.67 20.51
N ILE A 296 -27.32 17.41 19.45
CA ILE A 296 -27.51 18.86 19.42
C ILE A 296 -28.98 19.17 19.64
N ALA A 297 -29.88 18.60 18.83
CA ALA A 297 -31.32 18.85 18.91
C ALA A 297 -31.89 18.56 20.30
N ALA A 298 -31.49 17.45 20.93
CA ALA A 298 -31.93 17.09 22.28
C ALA A 298 -31.45 18.06 23.39
N SER A 299 -30.36 18.80 23.16
CA SER A 299 -29.80 19.77 24.10
C SER A 299 -30.35 21.18 23.96
N LEU A 300 -31.13 21.45 22.91
CA LEU A 300 -31.63 22.80 22.63
C LEU A 300 -32.75 23.19 23.61
N PRO A 301 -32.80 24.46 24.04
CA PRO A 301 -33.86 24.94 24.90
C PRO A 301 -35.20 24.95 24.15
N VAL A 302 -36.27 24.67 24.88
CA VAL A 302 -37.64 24.79 24.36
C VAL A 302 -37.89 26.23 23.94
N HIS A 303 -38.44 26.42 22.74
CA HIS A 303 -38.80 27.74 22.25
C HIS A 303 -39.86 28.39 23.15
N SER A 304 -39.49 29.45 23.86
CA SER A 304 -40.42 30.29 24.61
C SER A 304 -41.06 31.28 23.64
N GLY A 305 -42.35 31.11 23.36
CA GLY A 305 -43.08 31.94 22.40
C GLY A 305 -42.90 33.44 22.66
N SER A 306 -42.57 34.19 21.60
CA SER A 306 -42.18 35.60 21.68
C SER A 306 -43.30 36.60 21.35
N GLY A 307 -44.53 36.11 21.14
CA GLY A 307 -45.64 36.88 20.58
C GLY A 307 -45.52 37.19 19.08
N ARG A 308 -44.33 36.96 18.48
CA ARG A 308 -44.06 36.93 17.04
C ARG A 308 -44.02 35.48 16.54
N VAL A 309 -44.25 35.30 15.23
CA VAL A 309 -44.15 34.02 14.53
C VAL A 309 -43.00 34.12 13.53
N TRP A 310 -41.91 33.40 13.79
CA TRP A 310 -40.69 33.49 12.98
C TRP A 310 -40.64 32.44 11.87
N VAL A 311 -40.49 32.90 10.64
CA VAL A 311 -40.18 32.09 9.45
C VAL A 311 -38.67 32.06 9.26
N SER A 312 -38.05 30.89 9.21
CA SER A 312 -36.62 30.71 8.94
C SER A 312 -36.34 30.20 7.53
N TYR A 313 -35.29 30.75 6.92
CA TYR A 313 -34.69 30.20 5.72
C TYR A 313 -33.16 30.15 5.88
N GLY A 314 -32.62 28.94 5.85
CA GLY A 314 -31.17 28.72 5.77
C GLY A 314 -30.73 28.65 4.31
N SER A 315 -30.11 29.71 3.80
CA SER A 315 -29.71 29.76 2.39
C SER A 315 -28.52 28.85 2.10
N GLY A 316 -27.64 28.57 3.08
CA GLY A 316 -26.42 27.81 2.86
C GLY A 316 -25.35 28.68 2.19
N THR A 317 -25.11 28.50 0.89
CA THR A 317 -24.12 29.25 0.09
C THR A 317 -24.72 30.47 -0.63
N ASN A 318 -23.88 31.28 -1.27
CA ASN A 318 -24.20 32.48 -2.05
C ASN A 318 -25.01 32.24 -3.36
N THR A 319 -25.59 31.05 -3.53
CA THR A 319 -26.17 30.55 -4.79
C THR A 319 -27.58 30.03 -4.57
N HIS A 320 -28.44 30.74 -3.83
CA HIS A 320 -29.81 30.29 -3.53
C HIS A 320 -30.89 31.38 -3.66
N ASP A 321 -30.56 32.49 -4.31
CA ASP A 321 -31.50 33.59 -4.55
C ASP A 321 -32.67 33.17 -5.46
N ALA A 322 -32.43 32.25 -6.41
CA ALA A 322 -33.45 31.73 -7.32
C ALA A 322 -34.46 30.81 -6.62
N ASP A 323 -33.96 29.96 -5.71
CA ASP A 323 -34.79 29.08 -4.91
C ASP A 323 -35.71 29.88 -3.98
N PHE A 324 -35.20 30.88 -3.24
CA PHE A 324 -35.99 31.69 -2.31
C PHE A 324 -37.14 32.46 -2.98
N ARG A 325 -36.93 32.91 -4.22
CA ARG A 325 -37.93 33.64 -5.01
C ARG A 325 -39.26 32.89 -5.17
N GLN A 326 -39.25 31.56 -5.08
CA GLN A 326 -40.48 30.75 -5.15
C GLN A 326 -41.43 31.02 -3.98
N ALA A 327 -40.92 31.35 -2.79
CA ALA A 327 -41.72 31.66 -1.61
C ALA A 327 -41.92 33.18 -1.39
N GLU A 328 -41.10 34.01 -2.05
CA GLU A 328 -40.99 35.43 -1.76
C GLU A 328 -42.33 36.19 -1.87
N SER A 329 -43.02 36.09 -3.01
CA SER A 329 -44.28 36.83 -3.21
C SER A 329 -45.36 36.41 -2.21
N GLY A 330 -45.46 35.12 -1.89
CA GLY A 330 -46.39 34.60 -0.90
C GLY A 330 -46.06 35.06 0.52
N LEU A 331 -44.77 35.07 0.88
CA LEU A 331 -44.30 35.56 2.18
C LEU A 331 -44.55 37.07 2.34
N LEU A 332 -44.27 37.87 1.31
CA LEU A 332 -44.51 39.32 1.32
C LEU A 332 -46.00 39.64 1.51
N ALA A 333 -46.89 38.87 0.87
CA ALA A 333 -48.33 38.99 1.04
C ALA A 333 -48.77 38.59 2.46
N ALA A 334 -48.28 37.45 2.97
CA ALA A 334 -48.61 36.98 4.31
C ALA A 334 -48.12 37.93 5.42
N MET A 335 -46.90 38.47 5.29
CA MET A 335 -46.36 39.44 6.26
C MET A 335 -47.12 40.78 6.27
N ALA A 336 -47.70 41.18 5.13
CA ALA A 336 -48.55 42.37 5.06
C ALA A 336 -49.89 42.16 5.78
N GLU A 337 -50.44 40.94 5.74
CA GLU A 337 -51.74 40.60 6.33
C GLU A 337 -51.66 40.17 7.81
N GLU A 338 -50.59 39.49 8.22
CA GLU A 338 -50.37 39.02 9.59
C GLU A 338 -49.18 39.77 10.23
N PRO A 339 -49.43 40.75 11.12
CA PRO A 339 -48.39 41.57 11.75
C PRO A 339 -47.40 40.80 12.61
N ARG A 340 -47.77 39.61 13.11
CA ARG A 340 -46.88 38.78 13.94
C ARG A 340 -45.80 38.05 13.14
N LEU A 341 -45.98 37.86 11.83
CA LEU A 341 -45.02 37.13 10.99
C LEU A 341 -43.69 37.87 10.88
N CYS A 342 -42.58 37.18 11.05
CA CYS A 342 -41.24 37.74 10.91
C CYS A 342 -40.39 36.80 10.06
N LEU A 343 -39.38 37.31 9.36
CA LEU A 343 -38.46 36.53 8.55
C LEU A 343 -37.07 36.55 9.20
N ARG A 344 -36.49 35.36 9.38
CA ARG A 344 -35.09 35.16 9.76
C ARG A 344 -34.36 34.47 8.62
N VAL A 345 -33.40 35.18 8.03
CA VAL A 345 -32.49 34.61 7.02
C VAL A 345 -31.20 34.20 7.70
N ILE A 346 -30.77 32.97 7.49
CA ILE A 346 -29.50 32.45 8.02
C ILE A 346 -28.57 32.15 6.85
N GLY A 347 -27.47 32.89 6.75
CA GLY A 347 -26.50 32.79 5.65
C GLY A 347 -26.59 33.92 4.62
N GLN A 348 -25.92 33.72 3.49
CA GLN A 348 -25.82 34.72 2.43
C GLN A 348 -27.03 34.61 1.48
N LEU A 349 -27.85 35.66 1.43
CA LEU A 349 -29.03 35.76 0.54
C LEU A 349 -29.29 37.22 0.19
N GLN A 350 -29.52 37.51 -1.09
CA GLN A 350 -30.00 38.83 -1.50
C GLN A 350 -31.53 38.85 -1.42
N LEU A 351 -32.08 39.67 -0.51
CA LEU A 351 -33.52 39.88 -0.44
C LEU A 351 -33.89 41.04 -1.34
N SER A 352 -35.08 40.99 -1.94
CA SER A 352 -35.64 42.15 -2.64
C SER A 352 -35.75 43.38 -1.71
N PRO A 353 -35.54 44.60 -2.23
CA PRO A 353 -35.75 45.85 -1.47
C PRO A 353 -37.14 45.97 -0.85
N VAL A 354 -38.14 45.23 -1.36
CA VAL A 354 -39.51 45.22 -0.81
C VAL A 354 -39.54 44.75 0.64
N PHE A 355 -38.58 43.94 1.10
CA PHE A 355 -38.50 43.51 2.50
C PHE A 355 -38.11 44.64 3.46
N GLU A 356 -37.51 45.74 2.99
CA GLU A 356 -37.11 46.88 3.83
C GLU A 356 -38.31 47.53 4.55
N ARG A 357 -39.50 47.48 3.94
CA ARG A 357 -40.74 48.02 4.53
C ARG A 357 -41.15 47.34 5.84
N PHE A 358 -40.61 46.15 6.12
CA PHE A 358 -40.94 45.37 7.32
C PHE A 358 -39.97 45.60 8.48
N GLY A 359 -38.91 46.40 8.30
CA GLY A 359 -38.02 46.85 9.37
C GLY A 359 -37.52 45.73 10.29
N ASP A 360 -37.82 45.84 11.58
CA ASP A 360 -37.41 44.94 12.66
C ASP A 360 -38.10 43.56 12.63
N ARG A 361 -39.01 43.31 11.68
CA ARG A 361 -39.59 41.99 11.40
C ARG A 361 -38.74 41.15 10.45
N VAL A 362 -37.63 41.68 9.94
CA VAL A 362 -36.68 40.95 9.11
C VAL A 362 -35.32 40.92 9.82
N GLU A 363 -34.86 39.72 10.17
CA GLU A 363 -33.57 39.47 10.81
C GLU A 363 -32.65 38.71 9.85
N ARG A 364 -31.37 39.07 9.87
CA ARG A 364 -30.32 38.39 9.14
C ARG A 364 -29.25 37.92 10.11
N LEU A 365 -28.99 36.63 10.11
CA LEU A 365 -27.88 36.01 10.84
C LEU A 365 -26.77 35.67 9.85
N THR A 366 -25.53 36.02 10.22
CA THR A 366 -24.32 35.70 9.45
C THR A 366 -23.98 34.21 9.55
N GLU A 367 -22.86 33.78 8.98
CA GLU A 367 -22.42 32.38 9.00
C GLU A 367 -22.37 31.82 10.44
N LEU A 368 -23.20 30.79 10.69
CA LEU A 368 -23.29 30.08 11.96
C LEU A 368 -22.58 28.74 11.84
N SER A 369 -21.97 28.27 12.94
CA SER A 369 -21.60 26.86 13.04
C SER A 369 -22.85 25.97 12.94
N TYR A 370 -22.68 24.68 12.64
CA TYR A 370 -23.82 23.76 12.50
C TYR A 370 -24.70 23.69 13.76
N ALA A 371 -24.08 23.68 14.95
CA ALA A 371 -24.81 23.68 16.22
C ALA A 371 -25.56 25.00 16.46
N GLU A 372 -24.96 26.14 16.12
CA GLU A 372 -25.60 27.44 16.20
C GLU A 372 -26.73 27.58 15.17
N TYR A 373 -26.59 26.99 13.99
CA TYR A 373 -27.64 26.92 12.97
C TYR A 373 -28.85 26.16 13.49
N LEU A 374 -28.68 24.94 14.03
CA LEU A 374 -29.78 24.18 14.62
C LEU A 374 -30.42 24.90 15.80
N LYS A 375 -29.61 25.60 16.63
CA LYS A 375 -30.13 26.47 17.69
C LYS A 375 -30.96 27.62 17.14
N ALA A 376 -30.47 28.32 16.12
CA ALA A 376 -31.21 29.43 15.51
C ALA A 376 -32.51 28.97 14.85
N LEU A 377 -32.49 27.79 14.21
CA LEU A 377 -33.65 27.11 13.63
C LEU A 377 -34.66 26.75 14.72
N SER A 378 -34.23 26.16 15.84
CA SER A 378 -35.12 25.79 16.95
C SER A 378 -35.77 26.99 17.65
N GLN A 379 -35.24 28.20 17.44
CA GLN A 379 -35.82 29.45 17.91
C GLN A 379 -36.74 30.12 16.88
N THR A 380 -37.29 29.35 15.94
CA THR A 380 -38.29 29.80 14.97
C THR A 380 -39.54 28.92 15.00
N ASP A 381 -40.61 29.38 14.33
CA ASP A 381 -41.92 28.72 14.31
C ASP A 381 -42.16 27.93 13.02
N ILE A 382 -41.66 28.46 11.90
CA ILE A 382 -41.87 27.94 10.56
C ILE A 382 -40.51 27.89 9.85
N ALA A 383 -40.16 26.78 9.23
CA ALA A 383 -39.00 26.65 8.35
C ALA A 383 -39.48 26.54 6.90
N ILE A 384 -38.72 27.11 5.96
CA ILE A 384 -39.05 27.00 4.54
C ILE A 384 -37.94 26.34 3.72
N ALA A 385 -38.35 25.54 2.74
CA ALA A 385 -37.47 24.97 1.73
C ALA A 385 -38.06 25.16 0.32
N PRO A 386 -38.06 26.41 -0.18
CA PRO A 386 -38.46 26.70 -1.54
C PRO A 386 -37.42 26.19 -2.54
N LEU A 387 -37.87 25.64 -3.67
CA LEU A 387 -37.03 25.13 -4.75
C LEU A 387 -37.74 25.33 -6.10
N GLU A 388 -36.98 25.76 -7.12
CA GLU A 388 -37.47 25.89 -8.50
C GLU A 388 -37.84 24.52 -9.11
N PRO A 389 -38.81 24.44 -10.04
CA PRO A 389 -39.26 23.19 -10.64
C PRO A 389 -38.31 22.71 -11.76
N THR A 390 -37.05 22.42 -11.41
CA THR A 390 -36.02 21.91 -12.33
C THR A 390 -35.60 20.49 -11.96
N LEU A 391 -35.06 19.72 -12.92
CA LEU A 391 -34.53 18.38 -12.64
C LEU A 391 -33.41 18.42 -11.60
N PHE A 392 -32.54 19.45 -11.66
CA PHE A 392 -31.50 19.67 -10.67
C PHE A 392 -32.06 19.74 -9.25
N ASN A 393 -33.16 20.46 -9.05
CA ASN A 393 -33.82 20.59 -7.76
C ASN A 393 -34.64 19.35 -7.36
N ASP A 394 -35.16 18.59 -8.32
CA ASP A 394 -35.77 17.29 -8.02
C ASP A 394 -34.72 16.23 -7.59
N CYS A 395 -33.45 16.43 -7.96
CA CYS A 395 -32.33 15.61 -7.47
C CYS A 395 -31.86 15.99 -6.05
N LYS A 396 -32.18 17.19 -5.56
CA LYS A 396 -31.79 17.64 -4.21
C LYS A 396 -32.45 16.79 -3.13
N SER A 397 -31.77 16.59 -2.01
CA SER A 397 -32.28 15.85 -0.86
C SER A 397 -33.19 16.68 0.06
N ASN A 398 -33.87 16.00 0.99
CA ASN A 398 -34.82 16.57 1.94
C ASN A 398 -34.20 17.09 3.25
N ILE A 399 -32.88 17.34 3.31
CA ILE A 399 -32.15 17.71 4.55
C ILE A 399 -32.84 18.85 5.32
N LYS A 400 -33.23 19.94 4.65
CA LYS A 400 -33.89 21.09 5.31
C LYS A 400 -35.18 20.70 6.05
N PHE A 401 -35.93 19.74 5.52
CA PHE A 401 -37.11 19.19 6.17
C PHE A 401 -36.74 18.32 7.37
N LEU A 402 -35.71 17.46 7.25
CA LEU A 402 -35.23 16.64 8.36
C LEU A 402 -34.72 17.49 9.53
N GLU A 403 -33.97 18.55 9.24
CA GLU A 403 -33.45 19.48 10.24
C GLU A 403 -34.56 20.28 10.94
N ALA A 404 -35.58 20.74 10.20
CA ALA A 404 -36.74 21.39 10.80
C ALA A 404 -37.55 20.43 11.68
N ALA A 405 -37.78 19.20 11.21
CA ALA A 405 -38.52 18.19 11.93
C ALA A 405 -37.84 17.82 13.26
N ILE A 406 -36.51 17.64 13.28
CA ILE A 406 -35.82 17.18 14.50
C ILE A 406 -35.83 18.22 15.62
N VAL A 407 -35.93 19.51 15.29
CA VAL A 407 -36.11 20.59 16.28
C VAL A 407 -37.57 21.01 16.48
N ARG A 408 -38.53 20.23 15.96
CA ARG A 408 -39.98 20.46 16.06
C ARG A 408 -40.44 21.82 15.52
N VAL A 409 -39.94 22.20 14.35
CA VAL A 409 -40.38 23.39 13.61
C VAL A 409 -41.23 22.95 12.42
N ALA A 410 -42.39 23.59 12.23
CA ALA A 410 -43.27 23.28 11.11
C ALA A 410 -42.63 23.71 9.79
N ALA A 411 -42.68 22.87 8.75
CA ALA A 411 -42.04 23.15 7.48
C ALA A 411 -43.03 23.43 6.34
N ILE A 412 -42.72 24.42 5.50
CA ILE A 412 -43.36 24.64 4.20
C ILE A 412 -42.32 24.40 3.10
N CYS A 413 -42.60 23.52 2.15
CA CYS A 413 -41.66 23.16 1.09
C CYS A 413 -42.30 23.25 -0.29
N SER A 414 -41.49 23.51 -1.32
CA SER A 414 -41.95 23.35 -2.70
C SER A 414 -42.26 21.88 -3.00
N PRO A 415 -43.22 21.55 -3.87
CA PRO A 415 -43.57 20.17 -4.23
C PRO A 415 -42.53 19.57 -5.19
N ARG A 416 -41.30 19.33 -4.70
CA ARG A 416 -40.20 18.67 -5.43
C ARG A 416 -40.09 17.20 -5.02
N ALA A 417 -39.47 16.39 -5.86
CA ALA A 417 -39.45 14.92 -5.71
C ALA A 417 -39.05 14.44 -4.28
N ALA A 418 -37.98 14.99 -3.70
CA ALA A 418 -37.52 14.59 -2.36
C ALA A 418 -38.45 15.04 -1.21
N PHE A 419 -39.23 16.11 -1.40
CA PHE A 419 -40.24 16.52 -0.42
C PHE A 419 -41.52 15.73 -0.58
N LEU A 420 -41.94 15.43 -1.81
CA LEU A 420 -43.13 14.62 -2.11
C LEU A 420 -42.99 13.16 -1.61
N SER A 421 -41.77 12.63 -1.55
CA SER A 421 -41.52 11.28 -1.03
C SER A 421 -41.79 11.19 0.48
N VAL A 422 -41.47 12.25 1.25
CA VAL A 422 -41.54 12.24 2.72
C VAL A 422 -42.75 12.98 3.30
N MET A 423 -43.15 14.09 2.68
CA MET A 423 -44.20 14.97 3.18
C MET A 423 -45.60 14.53 2.70
N ARG A 424 -46.58 14.73 3.56
CA ARG A 424 -48.01 14.59 3.28
C ARG A 424 -48.65 15.92 3.68
N ASP A 425 -49.12 16.65 2.67
CA ASP A 425 -49.64 18.01 2.86
C ASP A 425 -50.72 18.07 3.94
N GLY A 426 -50.57 19.03 4.84
CA GLY A 426 -51.43 19.25 5.99
C GLY A 426 -51.38 18.18 7.09
N ARG A 427 -50.51 17.17 6.98
CA ARG A 427 -50.31 16.15 8.01
C ARG A 427 -48.97 16.27 8.74
N ASN A 428 -47.85 16.37 8.01
CA ASN A 428 -46.50 16.46 8.58
C ASN A 428 -45.67 17.62 7.97
N GLY A 429 -46.34 18.50 7.24
CA GLY A 429 -45.79 19.73 6.65
C GLY A 429 -46.79 20.32 5.65
N CYS A 430 -46.44 21.47 5.08
CA CYS A 430 -47.24 22.10 4.02
C CYS A 430 -46.46 22.08 2.70
N LEU A 431 -47.13 21.77 1.60
CA LEU A 431 -46.58 21.84 0.25
C LEU A 431 -47.17 23.04 -0.49
N ALA A 432 -46.31 23.92 -1.01
CA ALA A 432 -46.72 25.15 -1.67
C ALA A 432 -46.13 25.24 -3.09
N ALA A 433 -47.01 25.18 -4.10
CA ALA A 433 -46.63 25.16 -5.51
C ALA A 433 -46.48 26.55 -6.14
N ASP A 434 -47.22 27.53 -5.63
CA ASP A 434 -47.32 28.89 -6.17
C ASP A 434 -47.44 29.92 -5.04
N ALA A 435 -47.40 31.21 -5.41
CA ALA A 435 -47.40 32.31 -4.45
C ALA A 435 -48.64 32.34 -3.54
N GLU A 436 -49.81 31.90 -4.04
CA GLU A 436 -51.03 31.84 -3.24
C GLU A 436 -50.96 30.70 -2.22
N ALA A 437 -50.54 29.51 -2.64
CA ALA A 437 -50.32 28.39 -1.74
C ALA A 437 -49.27 28.71 -0.65
N TRP A 438 -48.20 29.43 -0.99
CA TRP A 438 -47.21 29.91 -0.02
C TRP A 438 -47.85 30.88 0.99
N ARG A 439 -48.59 31.89 0.51
CA ARG A 439 -49.30 32.86 1.37
C ARG A 439 -50.22 32.13 2.35
N ASP A 440 -51.07 31.25 1.84
CA ASP A 440 -52.09 30.58 2.63
C ASP A 440 -51.48 29.64 3.67
N ALA A 441 -50.39 28.95 3.32
CA ALA A 441 -49.64 28.12 4.26
C ALA A 441 -49.02 28.97 5.39
N PHE A 442 -48.40 30.11 5.08
CA PHE A 442 -47.86 31.02 6.11
C PHE A 442 -48.96 31.54 7.04
N LEU A 443 -50.07 32.02 6.49
CA LEU A 443 -51.19 32.56 7.27
C LEU A 443 -51.82 31.48 8.15
N ARG A 444 -52.02 30.28 7.63
CA ARG A 444 -52.59 29.16 8.39
C ARG A 444 -51.69 28.77 9.56
N LEU A 445 -50.39 28.63 9.33
CA LEU A 445 -49.43 28.30 10.39
C LEU A 445 -49.28 29.43 11.41
N ALA A 446 -49.39 30.70 11.01
CA ALA A 446 -49.30 31.83 11.92
C ALA A 446 -50.56 32.03 12.79
N ARG A 447 -51.74 31.68 12.26
CA ARG A 447 -53.03 31.87 12.93
C ARG A 447 -53.43 30.72 13.85
N ASP A 448 -53.02 29.50 13.52
CA ASP A 448 -53.37 28.30 14.31
C ASP A 448 -52.10 27.64 14.90
N ASP A 449 -51.74 28.08 16.11
CA ASP A 449 -50.62 27.53 16.88
C ASP A 449 -50.79 26.02 17.17
N GLY A 450 -52.03 25.56 17.38
CA GLY A 450 -52.32 24.15 17.65
C GLY A 450 -52.05 23.29 16.42
N TYR A 451 -52.48 23.74 15.24
CA TYR A 451 -52.18 23.09 13.98
C TYR A 451 -50.68 23.11 13.65
N ARG A 452 -50.00 24.23 13.87
CA ARG A 452 -48.54 24.35 13.69
C ARG A 452 -47.78 23.33 14.54
N ARG A 453 -48.12 23.21 15.82
CA ARG A 453 -47.49 22.23 16.74
C ARG A 453 -47.80 20.78 16.35
N ARG A 454 -49.04 20.46 15.94
CA ARG A 454 -49.40 19.11 15.47
C ARG A 454 -48.61 18.70 14.23
N LEU A 455 -48.45 19.61 13.28
CA LEU A 455 -47.64 19.38 12.08
C LEU A 455 -46.18 19.11 12.42
N ALA A 456 -45.59 19.93 13.29
CA ALA A 456 -44.20 19.79 13.72
C ALA A 456 -43.95 18.47 14.46
N GLU A 457 -44.86 18.05 15.35
CA GLU A 457 -44.72 16.77 16.06
C GLU A 457 -44.89 15.59 15.10
N ALA A 458 -45.87 15.64 14.20
CA ALA A 458 -46.03 14.60 13.18
C ALA A 458 -44.80 14.48 12.26
N ALA A 459 -44.18 15.61 11.89
CA ALA A 459 -42.93 15.63 11.14
C ALA A 459 -41.78 14.98 11.93
N TYR A 460 -41.64 15.33 13.21
CA TYR A 460 -40.64 14.75 14.10
C TYR A 460 -40.79 13.23 14.19
N GLU A 461 -42.00 12.73 14.47
CA GLU A 461 -42.29 11.29 14.57
C GLU A 461 -41.98 10.57 13.26
N ASP A 462 -42.43 11.12 12.13
CA ASP A 462 -42.22 10.55 10.80
C ASP A 462 -40.73 10.48 10.42
N VAL A 463 -39.98 11.54 10.72
CA VAL A 463 -38.54 11.63 10.43
C VAL A 463 -37.76 10.69 11.34
N MET A 464 -38.08 10.63 12.64
CA MET A 464 -37.42 9.69 13.56
C MET A 464 -37.70 8.23 13.18
N ALA A 465 -38.90 7.90 12.71
CA ALA A 465 -39.23 6.55 12.29
C ALA A 465 -38.49 6.10 11.02
N ARG A 466 -38.17 7.03 10.11
CA ARG A 466 -37.64 6.71 8.78
C ARG A 466 -36.15 7.04 8.59
N TYR A 467 -35.71 8.17 9.12
CA TYR A 467 -34.40 8.77 8.84
C TYR A 467 -33.47 8.80 10.06
N ALA A 468 -33.88 8.26 11.21
CA ALA A 468 -32.95 8.02 12.30
C ALA A 468 -31.83 7.05 11.85
N PRO A 469 -30.60 7.18 12.39
CA PRO A 469 -29.47 6.34 12.00
C PRO A 469 -29.79 4.85 12.02
N GLU A 470 -30.44 4.36 13.07
CA GLU A 470 -30.79 2.96 13.26
C GLU A 470 -31.81 2.48 12.21
N ALA A 471 -32.81 3.32 11.90
CA ALA A 471 -33.81 3.02 10.88
C ALA A 471 -33.16 2.91 9.49
N MET A 472 -32.30 3.86 9.14
CA MET A 472 -31.60 3.90 7.83
C MET A 472 -30.61 2.76 7.67
N VAL A 473 -29.94 2.36 8.75
CA VAL A 473 -29.07 1.17 8.76
C VAL A 473 -29.86 -0.07 8.38
N GLN A 474 -31.05 -0.28 8.95
CA GLN A 474 -31.84 -1.49 8.71
C GLN A 474 -32.59 -1.46 7.37
N THR A 475 -33.16 -0.32 7.00
CA THR A 475 -34.07 -0.22 5.84
C THR A 475 -33.35 0.02 4.52
N GLN A 476 -32.18 0.68 4.53
CA GLN A 476 -31.43 0.99 3.30
C GLN A 476 -30.03 0.40 3.33
N ALA A 477 -29.17 0.81 4.27
CA ALA A 477 -27.74 0.44 4.23
C ALA A 477 -27.52 -1.08 4.23
N ARG A 478 -28.29 -1.84 5.04
CA ARG A 478 -28.23 -3.30 5.09
C ARG A 478 -28.60 -3.96 3.75
N LEU A 479 -29.57 -3.41 3.02
CA LEU A 479 -29.97 -3.94 1.71
C LEU A 479 -28.88 -3.71 0.65
N LEU A 480 -28.21 -2.56 0.71
CA LEU A 480 -27.18 -2.19 -0.26
C LEU A 480 -25.85 -2.91 -0.02
N PHE A 481 -25.41 -2.97 1.24
CA PHE A 481 -24.07 -3.45 1.59
C PHE A 481 -24.05 -4.82 2.25
N GLY A 482 -25.21 -5.33 2.70
CA GLY A 482 -25.28 -6.53 3.51
C GLY A 482 -24.58 -6.37 4.85
N VAL A 483 -24.33 -7.51 5.50
CA VAL A 483 -23.46 -7.61 6.67
C VAL A 483 -22.18 -8.34 6.28
N PRO A 484 -21.02 -8.01 6.88
CA PRO A 484 -19.77 -8.67 6.55
C PRO A 484 -19.85 -10.15 6.93
N VAL A 485 -19.51 -11.03 5.98
CA VAL A 485 -19.43 -12.47 6.24
C VAL A 485 -18.15 -12.75 7.01
N VAL A 486 -18.26 -13.02 8.30
CA VAL A 486 -17.14 -13.50 9.12
C VAL A 486 -17.01 -15.00 8.89
N ARG A 487 -16.05 -15.43 8.06
CA ARG A 487 -15.77 -16.86 7.85
C ARG A 487 -15.06 -17.43 9.08
N GLU A 488 -15.59 -18.51 9.65
CA GLU A 488 -14.85 -19.33 10.61
C GLU A 488 -13.60 -19.93 9.93
N ALA A 489 -12.43 -19.77 10.54
CA ALA A 489 -11.17 -20.19 9.95
C ALA A 489 -10.97 -21.71 10.11
N GLN A 490 -11.45 -22.49 9.15
CA GLN A 490 -11.18 -23.93 9.11
C GLN A 490 -9.72 -24.22 8.71
N ASP A 491 -9.18 -23.48 7.73
CA ASP A 491 -7.82 -23.67 7.22
C ASP A 491 -6.79 -22.81 7.96
N LEU A 492 -5.54 -23.28 8.01
CA LEU A 492 -4.39 -22.52 8.51
C LEU A 492 -4.08 -21.36 7.55
N ARG A 493 -3.93 -20.16 8.10
CA ARG A 493 -3.57 -18.93 7.37
C ARG A 493 -2.18 -18.48 7.76
N VAL A 494 -1.29 -18.38 6.79
CA VAL A 494 0.10 -17.98 7.00
C VAL A 494 0.37 -16.69 6.24
N LEU A 495 0.86 -15.66 6.93
CA LEU A 495 1.42 -14.49 6.28
C LEU A 495 2.94 -14.61 6.26
N MET A 496 3.50 -14.83 5.09
CA MET A 496 4.94 -14.85 4.89
C MET A 496 5.46 -13.42 4.73
N ALA A 497 6.64 -13.12 5.25
CA ALA A 497 7.37 -11.90 4.93
C ALA A 497 8.72 -12.27 4.34
N ASN A 498 9.03 -11.77 3.15
CA ASN A 498 10.27 -12.08 2.44
C ASN A 498 10.64 -10.91 1.53
N VAL A 499 11.86 -10.35 1.66
CA VAL A 499 12.23 -9.09 0.96
C VAL A 499 12.14 -9.22 -0.57
N TYR A 500 12.52 -10.36 -1.13
CA TYR A 500 12.45 -10.62 -2.57
C TYR A 500 11.57 -11.84 -2.83
N PHE A 501 10.60 -11.65 -3.70
CA PHE A 501 9.63 -12.66 -4.11
C PHE A 501 9.33 -12.50 -5.60
N ALA A 502 8.75 -13.53 -6.23
CA ALA A 502 8.46 -13.55 -7.65
C ALA A 502 7.71 -12.26 -8.06
N PRO A 503 8.09 -11.60 -9.18
CA PRO A 503 9.03 -12.07 -10.20
C PRO A 503 10.52 -11.75 -9.93
N ARG A 504 10.89 -11.25 -8.75
CA ARG A 504 12.24 -10.75 -8.44
C ARG A 504 13.05 -11.64 -7.50
N SER A 505 12.71 -12.92 -7.40
CA SER A 505 13.34 -13.86 -6.46
C SER A 505 14.82 -14.02 -6.75
N PHE A 506 15.64 -13.90 -5.70
CA PHE A 506 17.09 -13.91 -5.82
C PHE A 506 17.75 -14.53 -4.59
N GLY A 507 18.64 -15.50 -4.81
CA GLY A 507 19.41 -16.18 -3.77
C GLY A 507 18.66 -17.34 -3.11
N GLY A 508 19.42 -18.27 -2.53
CA GLY A 508 18.87 -19.55 -2.03
C GLY A 508 17.80 -19.39 -0.94
N GLY A 509 17.95 -18.44 -0.02
CA GLY A 509 16.99 -18.24 1.08
C GLY A 509 15.61 -17.76 0.62
N THR A 510 15.56 -16.93 -0.43
CA THR A 510 14.30 -16.40 -0.96
C THR A 510 13.61 -17.42 -1.87
N ILE A 511 14.38 -18.17 -2.66
CA ILE A 511 13.88 -19.27 -3.50
C ILE A 511 13.28 -20.38 -2.63
N VAL A 512 13.96 -20.78 -1.55
CA VAL A 512 13.43 -21.79 -0.62
C VAL A 512 12.13 -21.28 0.02
N ALA A 513 12.05 -20.02 0.44
CA ALA A 513 10.82 -19.45 1.00
C ALA A 513 9.65 -19.53 0.00
N GLU A 514 9.89 -19.15 -1.26
CA GLU A 514 8.87 -19.26 -2.32
C GLU A 514 8.42 -20.71 -2.57
N GLU A 515 9.37 -21.65 -2.66
CA GLU A 515 9.07 -23.08 -2.82
C GLU A 515 8.30 -23.68 -1.65
N MET A 516 8.54 -23.20 -0.42
CA MET A 516 7.76 -23.58 0.76
C MET A 516 6.34 -23.01 0.69
N GLY A 517 6.17 -21.75 0.29
CA GLY A 517 4.85 -21.15 0.08
C GLY A 517 3.99 -21.94 -0.90
N ARG A 518 4.54 -22.30 -2.07
CA ARG A 518 3.87 -23.15 -3.08
C ARG A 518 3.39 -24.48 -2.50
N ARG A 519 4.22 -25.14 -1.69
CA ARG A 519 3.88 -26.45 -1.11
C ARG A 519 2.86 -26.35 0.01
N LEU A 520 2.92 -25.30 0.81
CA LEU A 520 1.90 -25.00 1.81
C LEU A 520 0.54 -24.77 1.13
N VAL A 521 0.48 -24.04 0.02
CA VAL A 521 -0.75 -23.88 -0.78
C VAL A 521 -1.30 -25.23 -1.25
N ARG A 522 -0.44 -26.13 -1.77
CA ARG A 522 -0.86 -27.49 -2.17
C ARG A 522 -1.40 -28.33 -1.00
N LYS A 523 -1.05 -28.00 0.24
CA LYS A 523 -1.56 -28.62 1.47
C LYS A 523 -2.86 -27.97 1.98
N GLY A 524 -3.43 -27.02 1.24
CA GLY A 524 -4.66 -26.31 1.63
C GLY A 524 -4.43 -25.13 2.58
N VAL A 525 -3.18 -24.75 2.84
CA VAL A 525 -2.87 -23.56 3.65
C VAL A 525 -3.16 -22.31 2.83
N LYS A 526 -3.82 -21.32 3.43
CA LYS A 526 -3.98 -19.99 2.81
C LYS A 526 -2.72 -19.18 3.08
N VAL A 527 -1.98 -18.89 2.01
CA VAL A 527 -0.70 -18.21 2.10
C VAL A 527 -0.82 -16.80 1.51
N SER A 528 -0.53 -15.80 2.34
CA SER A 528 -0.31 -14.42 1.91
C SER A 528 1.17 -14.09 2.04
N VAL A 529 1.69 -13.15 1.24
CA VAL A 529 3.11 -12.78 1.25
C VAL A 529 3.27 -11.26 1.27
N LEU A 530 4.07 -10.72 2.18
CA LEU A 530 4.61 -9.36 2.10
C LEU A 530 6.00 -9.40 1.46
N THR A 531 6.21 -8.59 0.42
CA THR A 531 7.50 -8.43 -0.27
C THR A 531 7.78 -6.97 -0.63
N SER A 532 9.01 -6.70 -1.10
CA SER A 532 9.39 -5.40 -1.64
C SER A 532 9.24 -5.32 -3.16
N ARG A 533 9.01 -4.10 -3.65
CA ARG A 533 9.16 -3.72 -5.08
C ARG A 533 9.90 -2.40 -5.23
N PRO A 534 10.56 -2.16 -6.39
CA PRO A 534 11.11 -0.85 -6.68
C PRO A 534 10.00 0.11 -7.12
N SER A 535 10.29 1.40 -7.09
CA SER A 535 9.46 2.39 -7.80
C SER A 535 9.72 2.28 -9.30
N VAL A 536 8.65 2.07 -10.08
CA VAL A 536 8.71 1.90 -11.55
C VAL A 536 7.81 2.93 -12.19
N MET A 537 8.30 3.63 -13.23
CA MET A 537 7.59 4.75 -13.86
C MET A 537 6.21 4.39 -14.41
N ASP A 538 6.01 3.15 -14.85
CA ASP A 538 4.76 2.66 -15.44
C ASP A 538 3.79 2.03 -14.40
N LEU A 539 4.11 2.12 -13.11
CA LEU A 539 3.25 1.65 -12.02
C LEU A 539 2.89 2.83 -11.10
N PRO A 540 1.67 2.87 -10.57
CA PRO A 540 1.29 3.84 -9.54
C PRO A 540 2.21 3.76 -8.32
N ASP A 541 2.39 4.88 -7.62
CA ASP A 541 2.97 4.87 -6.28
C ASP A 541 2.01 4.16 -5.30
N GLY A 542 2.55 3.51 -4.27
CA GLY A 542 1.78 2.73 -3.28
C GLY A 542 1.94 1.21 -3.44
N ASP A 543 1.21 0.43 -2.64
CA ASP A 543 1.34 -1.04 -2.66
C ASP A 543 0.59 -1.67 -3.85
N ILE A 544 1.00 -2.88 -4.25
CA ILE A 544 0.35 -3.67 -5.31
C ILE A 544 0.06 -5.08 -4.80
N ARG A 545 -1.18 -5.56 -5.00
CA ARG A 545 -1.61 -6.94 -4.75
C ARG A 545 -1.66 -7.75 -6.04
N TYR A 546 -1.12 -8.95 -6.03
CA TYR A 546 -1.14 -9.89 -7.15
C TYR A 546 -1.10 -11.34 -6.67
N ASP A 547 -1.35 -12.28 -7.57
CA ASP A 547 -1.26 -13.72 -7.31
C ASP A 547 0.05 -14.30 -7.88
N VAL A 548 0.63 -15.25 -7.14
CA VAL A 548 1.68 -16.14 -7.62
C VAL A 548 1.40 -17.54 -7.09
N ASP A 549 1.11 -18.49 -7.98
CA ASP A 549 0.91 -19.91 -7.65
C ASP A 549 -0.11 -20.15 -6.51
N GLY A 550 -1.17 -19.33 -6.44
CA GLY A 550 -2.20 -19.40 -5.40
C GLY A 550 -1.85 -18.69 -4.09
N MET A 551 -0.74 -17.95 -4.04
CA MET A 551 -0.35 -17.08 -2.93
C MET A 551 -0.74 -15.64 -3.21
N THR A 552 -1.42 -14.99 -2.26
CA THR A 552 -1.76 -13.56 -2.37
C THR A 552 -0.56 -12.71 -1.94
N VAL A 553 0.05 -12.00 -2.88
CA VAL A 553 1.27 -11.23 -2.64
C VAL A 553 0.98 -9.73 -2.56
N PHE A 554 1.45 -9.08 -1.50
CA PHE A 554 1.48 -7.64 -1.29
C PHE A 554 2.89 -7.13 -1.49
N ALA A 555 3.12 -6.36 -2.56
CA ALA A 555 4.40 -5.73 -2.83
C ALA A 555 4.37 -4.25 -2.46
N SER A 556 5.14 -3.90 -1.43
CA SER A 556 5.28 -2.52 -0.97
C SER A 556 6.52 -1.86 -1.55
N VAL A 557 6.41 -0.56 -1.83
CA VAL A 557 7.54 0.23 -2.35
C VAL A 557 8.60 0.36 -1.26
N LEU A 558 9.79 -0.18 -1.53
CA LEU A 558 10.97 0.14 -0.75
C LEU A 558 11.81 1.18 -1.51
N PRO A 559 12.25 2.27 -0.85
CA PRO A 559 13.25 3.16 -1.44
C PRO A 559 14.53 2.39 -1.77
N ASP A 560 15.20 2.74 -2.87
CA ASP A 560 16.49 2.17 -3.29
C ASP A 560 17.66 2.53 -2.34
N ASP A 561 17.43 2.72 -1.04
CA ASP A 561 18.54 2.89 -0.11
C ASP A 561 19.31 1.56 -0.08
N GLN A 562 20.48 1.54 -0.74
CA GLN A 562 21.29 0.34 -0.92
C GLN A 562 22.28 0.14 0.22
N GLY A 563 21.86 0.42 1.46
CA GLY A 563 22.61 0.04 2.65
C GLY A 563 22.52 1.05 3.80
N GLY A 564 22.49 0.52 5.03
CA GLY A 564 22.58 1.30 6.26
C GLY A 564 21.54 0.93 7.31
N LEU A 565 21.42 1.77 8.34
CA LEU A 565 20.51 1.65 9.48
C LEU A 565 19.03 1.48 9.10
N GLY A 566 18.63 2.02 7.94
CA GLY A 566 17.25 1.97 7.44
C GLY A 566 16.72 0.56 7.12
N HIS A 567 17.62 -0.41 6.90
CA HIS A 567 17.25 -1.82 6.68
C HIS A 567 16.97 -2.58 7.97
N LEU A 568 17.49 -2.09 9.11
CA LEU A 568 17.32 -2.73 10.41
C LEU A 568 15.91 -2.48 10.94
N ASP A 569 15.43 -1.26 10.76
CA ASP A 569 14.11 -0.85 11.22
C ASP A 569 13.49 0.15 10.24
N ASN A 570 12.33 -0.21 9.70
CA ASN A 570 11.62 0.56 8.70
C ASN A 570 10.20 0.85 9.18
N PRO A 571 9.97 2.00 9.86
CA PRO A 571 8.66 2.37 10.39
C PRO A 571 7.56 2.46 9.34
N ALA A 572 7.89 2.90 8.11
CA ALA A 572 6.93 2.94 7.02
C ALA A 572 6.48 1.52 6.66
N MET A 573 7.42 0.59 6.48
CA MET A 573 7.09 -0.82 6.24
C MET A 573 6.34 -1.46 7.42
N ALA A 574 6.70 -1.13 8.66
CA ALA A 574 5.98 -1.63 9.84
C ALA A 574 4.51 -1.15 9.85
N ALA A 575 4.25 0.10 9.48
CA ALA A 575 2.88 0.61 9.33
C ALA A 575 2.12 -0.13 8.23
N ARG A 576 2.72 -0.30 7.03
CA ARG A 576 2.11 -1.07 5.93
C ARG A 576 1.83 -2.52 6.34
N PHE A 577 2.79 -3.18 7.01
CA PHE A 577 2.63 -4.53 7.51
C PHE A 577 1.50 -4.64 8.54
N SER A 578 1.33 -3.66 9.43
CA SER A 578 0.20 -3.65 10.37
C SER A 578 -1.15 -3.64 9.64
N GLU A 579 -1.28 -2.84 8.58
CA GLU A 579 -2.52 -2.82 7.77
C GLU A 579 -2.75 -4.15 7.05
N ILE A 580 -1.70 -4.75 6.48
CA ILE A 580 -1.77 -6.06 5.82
C ILE A 580 -2.12 -7.17 6.83
N LEU A 581 -1.55 -7.13 8.03
CA LEU A 581 -1.81 -8.09 9.09
C LEU A 581 -3.28 -8.05 9.53
N GLU A 582 -3.85 -6.85 9.68
CA GLU A 582 -5.26 -6.64 10.00
C GLU A 582 -6.20 -7.11 8.89
N ALA A 583 -5.78 -6.94 7.63
CA ALA A 583 -6.53 -7.39 6.46
C ALA A 583 -6.48 -8.91 6.30
N CYS A 584 -5.31 -9.54 6.46
CA CYS A 584 -5.15 -10.99 6.24
C CYS A 584 -5.61 -11.84 7.43
N GLN A 585 -5.54 -11.32 8.66
CA GLN A 585 -5.79 -12.05 9.90
C GLN A 585 -5.13 -13.45 9.92
N PRO A 586 -3.79 -13.55 9.77
CA PRO A 586 -3.11 -14.83 9.75
C PRO A 586 -3.11 -15.49 11.14
N ASP A 587 -3.08 -16.82 11.17
CA ASP A 587 -2.87 -17.59 12.40
C ASP A 587 -1.41 -17.54 12.86
N VAL A 588 -0.48 -17.39 11.91
CA VAL A 588 0.96 -17.26 12.18
C VAL A 588 1.65 -16.47 11.08
N VAL A 589 2.64 -15.66 11.45
CA VAL A 589 3.52 -14.96 10.51
C VAL A 589 4.81 -15.75 10.33
N HIS A 590 5.23 -16.02 9.09
CA HIS A 590 6.47 -16.74 8.81
C HIS A 590 7.47 -15.82 8.10
N VAL A 591 8.52 -15.43 8.80
CA VAL A 591 9.47 -14.44 8.29
C VAL A 591 10.73 -15.10 7.76
N HIS A 592 11.07 -14.72 6.55
CA HIS A 592 12.30 -15.04 5.83
C HIS A 592 12.99 -13.74 5.42
N ALA A 593 14.32 -13.76 5.33
CA ALA A 593 15.12 -12.69 4.71
C ALA A 593 14.52 -11.27 4.88
N ALA A 594 14.35 -10.83 6.14
CA ALA A 594 13.64 -9.59 6.46
C ALA A 594 14.49 -8.33 6.23
N GLN A 595 15.68 -8.47 5.63
CA GLN A 595 16.56 -7.36 5.35
C GLN A 595 15.82 -6.33 4.48
N GLY A 596 15.82 -5.05 4.86
CA GLY A 596 15.11 -3.98 4.14
C GLY A 596 13.63 -3.84 4.50
N LEU A 597 12.95 -4.94 4.87
CA LEU A 597 11.62 -4.85 5.48
C LEU A 597 11.71 -4.38 6.94
N GLY A 598 12.77 -4.79 7.65
CA GLY A 598 13.12 -4.35 9.00
C GLY A 598 12.49 -5.19 10.12
N ALA A 599 13.10 -5.13 11.30
CA ALA A 599 12.65 -5.85 12.50
C ALA A 599 11.35 -5.28 13.10
N GLY A 600 10.92 -4.09 12.68
CA GLY A 600 9.64 -3.48 13.09
C GLY A 600 8.42 -4.37 12.82
N LEU A 601 8.46 -5.22 11.78
CA LEU A 601 7.44 -6.24 11.52
C LEU A 601 7.16 -7.13 12.74
N LEU A 602 8.22 -7.51 13.45
CA LEU A 602 8.15 -8.44 14.58
C LEU A 602 7.58 -7.76 15.82
N ARG A 603 7.86 -6.46 16.01
CA ARG A 603 7.21 -5.66 17.06
C ARG A 603 5.71 -5.56 16.82
N VAL A 604 5.28 -5.31 15.58
CA VAL A 604 3.86 -5.29 15.21
C VAL A 604 3.19 -6.64 15.53
N CYS A 605 3.85 -7.76 15.23
CA CYS A 605 3.32 -9.09 15.60
C CYS A 605 3.10 -9.22 17.11
N GLN A 606 4.08 -8.80 17.93
CA GLN A 606 3.98 -8.87 19.39
C GLN A 606 2.88 -7.97 19.95
N GLU A 607 2.74 -6.75 19.43
CA GLU A 607 1.70 -5.80 19.85
C GLU A 607 0.29 -6.28 19.53
N LYS A 608 0.13 -6.90 18.35
CA LYS A 608 -1.14 -7.45 17.87
C LYS A 608 -1.41 -8.86 18.41
N GLY A 609 -0.48 -9.45 19.15
CA GLY A 609 -0.59 -10.79 19.72
C GLY A 609 -0.61 -11.91 18.68
N VAL A 610 -0.02 -11.70 17.49
CA VAL A 610 0.07 -12.71 16.43
C VAL A 610 1.41 -13.46 16.55
N PRO A 611 1.41 -14.80 16.67
CA PRO A 611 2.65 -15.55 16.77
C PRO A 611 3.44 -15.48 15.46
N TYR A 612 4.76 -15.47 15.56
CA TYR A 612 5.63 -15.49 14.39
C TYR A 612 6.77 -16.50 14.51
N VAL A 613 7.17 -17.02 13.36
CA VAL A 613 8.26 -17.99 13.19
C VAL A 613 9.34 -17.35 12.31
N LEU A 614 10.61 -17.52 12.68
CA LEU A 614 11.74 -17.01 11.92
C LEU A 614 12.55 -18.16 11.32
N THR A 615 12.74 -18.17 10.00
CA THR A 615 13.76 -19.03 9.37
C THR A 615 15.08 -18.26 9.23
N LEU A 616 16.09 -18.73 9.94
CA LEU A 616 17.39 -18.10 10.10
C LEU A 616 18.32 -18.47 8.93
N HIS A 617 18.05 -17.93 7.75
CA HIS A 617 18.80 -18.23 6.51
C HIS A 617 20.28 -17.81 6.56
N ASP A 618 20.64 -16.86 7.43
CA ASP A 618 21.97 -16.29 7.54
C ASP A 618 22.25 -15.80 8.97
N ALA A 619 23.38 -15.13 9.17
CA ALA A 619 23.81 -14.60 10.47
C ALA A 619 23.38 -13.13 10.68
N TRP A 620 22.49 -12.57 9.84
CA TRP A 620 22.03 -11.19 9.97
C TRP A 620 21.33 -10.91 11.29
N TRP A 621 20.76 -11.89 11.98
CA TRP A 621 20.18 -11.61 13.31
C TRP A 621 21.26 -11.36 14.37
N LEU A 622 22.45 -11.94 14.20
CA LEU A 622 23.55 -11.86 15.17
C LEU A 622 24.60 -10.80 14.78
N CYS A 623 24.87 -10.63 13.48
CA CYS A 623 25.95 -9.78 12.96
C CYS A 623 25.43 -8.76 11.93
N GLU A 624 25.91 -7.51 11.99
CA GLU A 624 25.60 -6.48 10.97
C GLU A 624 26.05 -6.92 9.58
N ARG A 625 27.17 -7.63 9.51
CA ARG A 625 27.63 -8.27 8.29
C ARG A 625 26.92 -9.61 8.18
N GLN A 626 25.91 -9.67 7.30
CA GLN A 626 24.97 -10.79 7.12
C GLN A 626 25.60 -12.19 7.20
N PHE A 627 26.84 -12.32 6.74
CA PHE A 627 27.54 -13.60 6.67
C PHE A 627 28.85 -13.65 7.47
N MET A 628 29.04 -12.71 8.39
CA MET A 628 30.19 -12.64 9.31
C MET A 628 31.55 -12.58 8.58
N VAL A 629 31.64 -11.84 7.47
CA VAL A 629 32.89 -11.59 6.75
C VAL A 629 33.32 -10.14 6.90
N ARG A 630 34.57 -9.94 7.32
CA ARG A 630 35.22 -8.62 7.48
C ARG A 630 35.49 -7.95 6.11
N ALA A 631 35.90 -6.68 6.12
CA ALA A 631 35.98 -5.89 4.87
C ALA A 631 37.09 -6.45 3.95
N GLU A 632 38.06 -7.10 4.57
CA GLU A 632 39.21 -7.74 3.95
C GLU A 632 38.84 -9.13 3.37
N GLY A 633 37.57 -9.52 3.36
CA GLY A 633 37.09 -10.77 2.77
C GLY A 633 37.33 -12.02 3.62
N ARG A 634 37.71 -11.87 4.90
CA ARG A 634 37.97 -12.98 5.83
C ARG A 634 36.79 -13.23 6.78
N TYR A 635 36.51 -14.50 7.05
CA TYR A 635 35.52 -14.89 8.04
C TYR A 635 35.90 -14.41 9.45
N CYS A 636 34.90 -14.05 10.25
CA CYS A 636 35.11 -13.43 11.55
C CYS A 636 35.62 -14.41 12.63
N PHE A 637 35.30 -15.70 12.48
CA PHE A 637 35.59 -16.79 13.43
C PHE A 637 35.04 -16.64 14.84
N GLN A 638 34.31 -15.55 15.14
CA GLN A 638 33.55 -15.45 16.38
C GLN A 638 32.51 -16.57 16.46
N THR A 639 32.47 -17.26 17.59
CA THR A 639 31.45 -18.26 17.95
C THR A 639 30.32 -17.58 18.74
N THR A 640 30.68 -16.77 19.71
CA THR A 640 29.79 -15.84 20.41
C THR A 640 30.08 -14.41 19.91
N ILE A 641 29.05 -13.68 19.50
CA ILE A 641 29.19 -12.34 18.96
C ILE A 641 29.45 -11.35 20.09
N ASP A 642 30.61 -10.72 20.04
CA ASP A 642 30.98 -9.60 20.91
C ASP A 642 30.83 -8.27 20.13
N PRO A 643 29.91 -7.38 20.54
CA PRO A 643 29.79 -6.05 19.96
C PRO A 643 31.07 -5.23 19.99
N ALA A 644 31.94 -5.39 21.00
CA ALA A 644 33.21 -4.68 21.09
C ALA A 644 34.18 -5.07 19.97
N VAL A 645 34.23 -6.38 19.63
CA VAL A 645 34.99 -6.87 18.47
C VAL A 645 34.35 -6.39 17.15
N CYS A 646 33.02 -6.31 17.11
CA CYS A 646 32.30 -5.85 15.92
C CYS A 646 32.52 -4.35 15.64
N GLN A 647 32.75 -3.51 16.64
CA GLN A 647 33.06 -2.09 16.46
C GLN A 647 34.36 -1.87 15.65
N ALA A 648 35.34 -2.77 15.77
CA ALA A 648 36.54 -2.73 14.95
C ALA A 648 36.26 -3.13 13.48
N CYS A 649 35.21 -3.91 13.24
CA CYS A 649 34.79 -4.31 11.88
C CYS A 649 33.96 -3.23 11.18
N VAL A 650 33.33 -2.31 11.90
CA VAL A 650 32.57 -1.17 11.35
C VAL A 650 32.95 0.09 12.14
N PRO A 651 34.08 0.74 11.82
CA PRO A 651 34.57 1.89 12.57
C PRO A 651 33.52 3.01 12.67
N GLY A 652 33.20 3.45 13.90
CA GLY A 652 32.20 4.50 14.14
C GLY A 652 30.75 4.02 14.31
N ALA A 653 30.49 2.70 14.25
CA ALA A 653 29.16 2.10 14.40
C ALA A 653 28.64 2.11 15.85
N ARG A 654 28.27 3.30 16.35
CA ARG A 654 27.62 3.49 17.67
C ARG A 654 26.28 2.73 17.77
N HIS A 655 25.69 2.35 16.64
CA HIS A 655 24.41 1.66 16.54
C HIS A 655 24.44 0.16 16.81
N LEU A 656 25.62 -0.47 16.91
CA LEU A 656 25.72 -1.93 17.09
C LEU A 656 25.07 -2.42 18.39
N ALA A 657 25.13 -1.62 19.46
CA ALA A 657 24.48 -1.93 20.73
C ALA A 657 22.94 -1.90 20.59
N ASP A 658 22.39 -0.83 20.02
CA ASP A 658 20.95 -0.69 19.76
C ASP A 658 20.43 -1.76 18.80
N ARG A 659 21.22 -2.09 17.78
CA ARG A 659 20.96 -3.20 16.88
C ARG A 659 20.85 -4.53 17.64
N ALA A 660 21.81 -4.82 18.53
CA ALA A 660 21.79 -6.06 19.30
C ALA A 660 20.54 -6.16 20.18
N VAL A 661 20.10 -5.06 20.78
CA VAL A 661 18.84 -4.99 21.55
C VAL A 661 17.64 -5.33 20.66
N VAL A 662 17.49 -4.64 19.52
CA VAL A 662 16.36 -4.85 18.59
C VAL A 662 16.34 -6.30 18.06
N MET A 663 17.49 -6.84 17.63
CA MET A 663 17.56 -8.20 17.09
C MET A 663 17.34 -9.26 18.16
N ARG A 664 17.87 -9.08 19.36
CA ARG A 664 17.65 -10.02 20.48
C ARG A 664 16.18 -10.03 20.88
N GLN A 665 15.53 -8.89 20.94
CA GLN A 665 14.10 -8.81 21.23
C GLN A 665 13.25 -9.48 20.13
N ALA A 666 13.62 -9.30 18.86
CA ALA A 666 13.03 -10.01 17.73
C ALA A 666 13.19 -11.54 17.81
N LEU A 667 14.39 -12.06 18.13
CA LEU A 667 14.61 -13.49 18.32
C LEU A 667 13.85 -14.02 19.54
N ASN A 668 13.87 -13.27 20.65
CA ASN A 668 13.24 -13.68 21.90
C ASN A 668 11.72 -13.64 21.88
N GLY A 669 11.09 -12.85 21.01
CA GLY A 669 9.64 -12.84 20.85
C GLY A 669 9.10 -13.91 19.89
N ALA A 670 9.95 -14.60 19.14
CA ALA A 670 9.52 -15.60 18.17
C ALA A 670 8.90 -16.82 18.87
N ALA A 671 7.76 -17.29 18.35
CA ALA A 671 7.14 -18.53 18.81
C ALA A 671 8.03 -19.75 18.51
N LEU A 672 8.75 -19.70 17.39
CA LEU A 672 9.73 -20.71 17.00
C LEU A 672 10.83 -20.11 16.11
N LEU A 673 12.06 -20.56 16.31
CA LEU A 673 13.19 -20.29 15.42
C LEU A 673 13.51 -21.55 14.62
N ILE A 674 13.76 -21.39 13.32
CA ILE A 674 14.08 -22.49 12.41
C ILE A 674 15.46 -22.25 11.82
N SER A 675 16.36 -23.20 12.00
CA SER A 675 17.68 -23.22 11.38
C SER A 675 17.70 -24.19 10.18
N PRO A 676 18.34 -23.83 9.06
CA PRO A 676 18.44 -24.74 7.91
C PRO A 676 19.43 -25.89 8.14
N SER A 677 20.36 -25.78 9.10
CA SER A 677 21.36 -26.80 9.43
C SER A 677 21.64 -26.88 10.93
N GLN A 678 22.29 -27.96 11.36
CA GLN A 678 22.70 -28.15 12.74
C GLN A 678 23.90 -27.25 13.11
N ALA A 679 24.87 -27.09 12.23
CA ALA A 679 26.01 -26.19 12.38
C ALA A 679 25.57 -24.73 12.52
N HIS A 680 24.54 -24.31 11.77
CA HIS A 680 23.97 -22.96 11.93
C HIS A 680 23.12 -22.84 13.19
N ARG A 681 22.43 -23.91 13.61
CA ARG A 681 21.72 -23.94 14.90
C ARG A 681 22.68 -23.75 16.06
N GLU A 682 23.84 -24.40 16.03
CA GLU A 682 24.89 -24.28 17.04
C GLU A 682 25.41 -22.85 17.19
N LEU A 683 25.49 -22.09 16.10
CA LEU A 683 25.85 -20.67 16.16
C LEU A 683 24.84 -19.88 17.02
N TYR A 684 23.55 -20.12 16.88
CA TYR A 684 22.52 -19.44 17.68
C TYR A 684 22.49 -19.93 19.14
N LEU A 685 22.71 -21.22 19.38
CA LEU A 685 22.85 -21.77 20.74
C LEU A 685 24.02 -21.13 21.48
N ALA A 686 25.18 -20.99 20.81
CA ALA A 686 26.36 -20.32 21.35
C ALA A 686 26.14 -18.81 21.63
N ASN A 687 25.07 -18.22 21.10
CA ASN A 687 24.66 -16.84 21.30
C ASN A 687 23.42 -16.69 22.21
N GLY A 688 23.12 -17.73 23.00
CA GLY A 688 22.14 -17.65 24.10
C GLY A 688 20.70 -17.99 23.73
N ILE A 689 20.44 -18.53 22.53
CA ILE A 689 19.13 -19.09 22.19
C ILE A 689 18.97 -20.45 22.87
N ALA A 690 17.85 -20.65 23.56
CA ALA A 690 17.56 -21.90 24.24
C ALA A 690 17.22 -23.03 23.25
N SER A 691 17.63 -24.26 23.56
CA SER A 691 17.60 -25.40 22.64
C SER A 691 16.21 -25.82 22.17
N GLU A 692 15.21 -25.60 23.01
CA GLU A 692 13.79 -25.88 22.81
C GLU A 692 13.09 -24.82 21.95
N ARG A 693 13.74 -23.67 21.73
CA ARG A 693 13.19 -22.56 20.92
C ARG A 693 13.66 -22.59 19.47
N ILE A 694 14.64 -23.44 19.15
CA ILE A 694 15.24 -23.52 17.82
C ILE A 694 15.30 -24.97 17.33
N VAL A 695 14.66 -25.22 16.19
CA VAL A 695 14.63 -26.53 15.51
C VAL A 695 15.42 -26.49 14.20
N VAL A 696 15.80 -27.66 13.70
CA VAL A 696 16.39 -27.79 12.37
C VAL A 696 15.30 -28.22 11.39
N ASN A 697 15.15 -27.48 10.28
CA ASN A 697 14.34 -27.87 9.13
C ASN A 697 15.23 -27.70 7.90
N ARG A 698 15.72 -28.82 7.37
CA ARG A 698 16.75 -28.83 6.33
C ARG A 698 16.19 -28.32 5.01
N ASN A 699 16.90 -27.42 4.33
CA ASN A 699 16.41 -26.87 3.06
C ASN A 699 16.32 -27.97 2.00
N GLY A 700 15.14 -28.13 1.41
CA GLY A 700 14.95 -28.87 0.19
C GLY A 700 15.62 -28.17 -1.00
N PHE A 701 15.88 -28.93 -2.04
CA PHE A 701 16.47 -28.47 -3.29
C PHE A 701 15.89 -29.29 -4.46
N ARG A 702 16.18 -28.86 -5.70
CA ARG A 702 15.71 -29.57 -6.89
C ARG A 702 16.49 -30.87 -7.09
N TRP A 703 15.78 -31.98 -6.85
CA TRP A 703 16.28 -33.33 -7.13
C TRP A 703 16.44 -33.55 -8.64
N PRO A 704 17.38 -34.41 -9.06
CA PRO A 704 17.58 -34.71 -10.47
C PRO A 704 16.36 -35.39 -11.07
N GLU A 705 16.00 -34.99 -12.29
CA GLU A 705 14.88 -35.58 -13.03
C GLU A 705 15.30 -36.82 -13.79
N ARG A 706 16.61 -36.94 -14.06
CA ARG A 706 17.21 -38.08 -14.73
C ARG A 706 18.53 -38.49 -14.07
N PRO A 707 18.96 -39.75 -14.24
CA PRO A 707 20.28 -40.18 -13.83
C PRO A 707 21.37 -39.36 -14.54
N ARG A 708 22.43 -39.00 -13.81
CA ARG A 708 23.58 -38.28 -14.35
C ARG A 708 24.31 -39.13 -15.39
N ARG A 709 24.81 -38.49 -16.46
CA ARG A 709 25.70 -39.11 -17.42
C ARG A 709 27.03 -39.49 -16.76
N LYS A 710 27.38 -40.78 -16.84
CA LYS A 710 28.66 -41.31 -16.33
C LYS A 710 29.84 -40.75 -17.12
N ARG A 711 30.97 -40.57 -16.43
CA ARG A 711 32.25 -40.20 -17.05
C ARG A 711 32.70 -41.31 -18.00
N THR A 712 33.29 -40.92 -19.13
CA THR A 712 33.93 -41.86 -20.05
C THR A 712 35.37 -42.11 -19.59
N ALA A 713 35.79 -43.37 -19.51
CA ALA A 713 37.15 -43.72 -19.12
C ALA A 713 38.17 -43.05 -20.05
N GLY A 714 39.28 -42.58 -19.47
CA GLY A 714 40.38 -41.92 -20.21
C GLY A 714 40.16 -40.46 -20.63
N THR A 715 39.00 -39.83 -20.33
CA THR A 715 38.83 -38.37 -20.55
C THR A 715 39.40 -37.53 -19.41
N PRO A 716 39.74 -36.24 -19.60
CA PRO A 716 40.14 -35.37 -18.48
C PRO A 716 39.12 -35.39 -17.33
N LEU A 717 39.57 -35.22 -16.09
CA LEU A 717 38.67 -35.10 -14.94
C LEU A 717 38.04 -33.70 -14.93
N ARG A 718 36.72 -33.62 -14.83
CA ARG A 718 35.98 -32.34 -14.97
C ARG A 718 35.62 -31.77 -13.60
N PHE A 719 36.18 -30.62 -13.27
CA PHE A 719 35.84 -29.85 -12.09
C PHE A 719 34.79 -28.79 -12.41
N GLY A 720 33.89 -28.53 -11.47
CA GLY A 720 32.90 -27.45 -11.56
C GLY A 720 33.05 -26.47 -10.40
N PHE A 721 32.85 -25.18 -10.65
CA PHE A 721 32.77 -24.16 -9.59
C PHE A 721 31.58 -23.24 -9.82
N VAL A 722 30.76 -23.10 -8.78
CA VAL A 722 29.54 -22.28 -8.79
C VAL A 722 29.61 -21.31 -7.61
N GLY A 723 29.99 -20.06 -7.86
CA GLY A 723 30.26 -19.13 -6.76
C GLY A 723 30.54 -17.68 -7.09
N GLY A 724 30.52 -17.24 -8.36
CA GLY A 724 30.88 -15.86 -8.72
C GLY A 724 32.36 -15.53 -8.45
N THR A 725 32.71 -14.25 -8.54
CA THR A 725 34.10 -13.76 -8.41
C THR A 725 34.45 -13.27 -7.00
N GLU A 726 33.54 -13.43 -6.04
CA GLU A 726 33.70 -12.91 -4.69
C GLU A 726 34.77 -13.70 -3.91
N ALA A 727 35.67 -12.98 -3.23
CA ALA A 727 36.74 -13.60 -2.44
C ALA A 727 36.22 -14.61 -1.39
N VAL A 728 35.07 -14.32 -0.80
CA VAL A 728 34.41 -15.17 0.22
C VAL A 728 33.92 -16.51 -0.33
N LYS A 729 33.68 -16.60 -1.64
CA LYS A 729 33.31 -17.85 -2.32
C LYS A 729 34.53 -18.66 -2.74
N GLY A 730 35.73 -18.17 -2.44
CA GLY A 730 36.99 -18.86 -2.68
C GLY A 730 37.48 -18.76 -4.12
N TYR A 731 36.97 -17.84 -4.94
CA TYR A 731 37.38 -17.70 -6.35
C TYR A 731 38.89 -17.45 -6.51
N GLY A 732 39.45 -16.51 -5.73
CA GLY A 732 40.89 -16.24 -5.75
C GLY A 732 41.74 -17.45 -5.31
N LEU A 733 41.26 -18.17 -4.31
CA LEU A 733 41.91 -19.37 -3.78
C LEU A 733 41.88 -20.53 -4.79
N LEU A 734 40.74 -20.71 -5.46
CA LEU A 734 40.59 -21.63 -6.59
C LEU A 734 41.56 -21.29 -7.71
N LYS A 735 41.61 -20.02 -8.11
CA LYS A 735 42.48 -19.55 -9.19
C LYS A 735 43.94 -19.86 -8.90
N GLU A 736 44.45 -19.48 -7.72
CA GLU A 736 45.81 -19.76 -7.30
C GLU A 736 46.10 -21.28 -7.25
N ALA A 737 45.17 -22.07 -6.72
CA ALA A 737 45.32 -23.52 -6.63
C ALA A 737 45.45 -24.17 -8.01
N MET A 738 44.56 -23.84 -8.95
CA MET A 738 44.55 -24.43 -10.29
C MET A 738 45.74 -23.97 -11.14
N GLN A 739 46.22 -22.73 -10.97
CA GLN A 739 47.43 -22.21 -11.63
C GLN A 739 48.71 -22.88 -11.13
N SER A 740 48.72 -23.39 -9.89
CA SER A 740 49.88 -24.09 -9.33
C SER A 740 50.06 -25.52 -9.89
N LEU A 741 49.04 -26.08 -10.55
CA LEU A 741 49.08 -27.43 -11.11
C LEU A 741 49.92 -27.49 -12.39
N SER A 742 50.90 -28.39 -12.44
CA SER A 742 51.79 -28.58 -13.60
C SER A 742 51.23 -29.54 -14.67
N ARG A 743 50.02 -30.09 -14.45
CA ARG A 743 49.36 -31.13 -15.26
C ARG A 743 48.19 -30.58 -16.08
N LYS A 744 47.83 -31.29 -17.16
CA LYS A 744 46.85 -30.85 -18.19
C LYS A 744 45.61 -31.73 -18.34
N ASP A 745 45.53 -32.79 -17.57
CA ASP A 745 44.53 -33.87 -17.63
C ASP A 745 43.27 -33.57 -16.81
N TRP A 746 42.88 -32.29 -16.81
CA TRP A 746 41.68 -31.80 -16.14
C TRP A 746 41.01 -30.68 -16.94
N GLU A 747 39.70 -30.54 -16.74
CA GLU A 747 38.88 -29.42 -17.22
C GLU A 747 38.25 -28.71 -16.01
N LEU A 748 38.15 -27.38 -16.04
CA LEU A 748 37.42 -26.60 -15.04
C LEU A 748 36.29 -25.82 -15.71
N VAL A 749 35.05 -26.09 -15.29
CA VAL A 749 33.84 -25.37 -15.69
C VAL A 749 33.51 -24.33 -14.63
N LEU A 750 33.65 -23.05 -14.98
CA LEU A 750 33.34 -21.90 -14.14
C LEU A 750 31.97 -21.34 -14.50
N VAL A 751 31.06 -21.25 -13.53
CA VAL A 751 29.77 -20.57 -13.72
C VAL A 751 29.92 -19.07 -13.43
N ASP A 752 29.70 -18.24 -14.45
CA ASP A 752 29.64 -16.79 -14.31
C ASP A 752 28.18 -16.32 -14.23
N ASN A 753 27.77 -16.00 -13.01
CA ASN A 753 26.41 -15.56 -12.71
C ASN A 753 26.01 -14.25 -13.38
N LYS A 754 26.98 -13.44 -13.86
CA LYS A 754 26.70 -12.13 -14.47
C LYS A 754 26.48 -12.21 -15.98
N LEU A 755 26.86 -13.32 -16.63
CA LEU A 755 26.68 -13.50 -18.07
C LEU A 755 25.21 -13.38 -18.49
N ASN A 756 24.28 -13.91 -17.68
CA ASN A 756 22.83 -13.80 -17.93
C ASN A 756 22.30 -12.36 -17.81
N LEU A 757 23.07 -11.46 -17.18
CA LEU A 757 22.77 -10.03 -17.07
C LEU A 757 23.41 -9.22 -18.19
N GLY A 758 24.08 -9.86 -19.16
CA GLY A 758 24.77 -9.23 -20.28
C GLY A 758 26.19 -8.74 -19.97
N PHE A 759 26.75 -9.12 -18.82
CA PHE A 759 28.10 -8.70 -18.40
C PHE A 759 28.96 -9.91 -18.03
N GLN A 760 30.17 -9.99 -18.61
CA GLN A 760 31.15 -11.00 -18.21
C GLN A 760 31.97 -10.50 -17.01
N SER A 761 32.16 -11.37 -16.03
CA SER A 761 32.98 -11.11 -14.84
C SER A 761 34.14 -12.07 -14.64
N ILE A 762 34.10 -13.23 -15.29
CA ILE A 762 35.18 -14.21 -15.34
C ILE A 762 35.77 -14.21 -16.73
N PHE A 763 37.03 -13.79 -16.85
CA PHE A 763 37.79 -13.76 -18.10
C PHE A 763 38.78 -14.93 -18.12
N PRO A 764 38.66 -15.89 -19.05
CA PRO A 764 39.60 -17.01 -19.16
C PRO A 764 41.05 -16.57 -19.35
N GLU A 765 41.27 -15.43 -19.99
CA GLU A 765 42.59 -14.87 -20.29
C GLU A 765 43.37 -14.50 -19.02
N ASP A 766 42.66 -14.25 -17.91
CA ASP A 766 43.27 -13.94 -16.62
C ASP A 766 43.88 -15.18 -15.95
N TRP A 767 43.64 -16.40 -16.48
CA TRP A 767 44.08 -17.66 -15.90
C TRP A 767 45.27 -18.26 -16.67
N SER A 768 46.42 -18.36 -16.00
CA SER A 768 47.58 -19.10 -16.51
C SER A 768 47.56 -20.56 -16.04
N VAL A 769 46.79 -21.42 -16.72
CA VAL A 769 46.65 -22.85 -16.37
C VAL A 769 47.12 -23.77 -17.49
N ARG A 770 47.50 -25.01 -17.15
CA ARG A 770 47.87 -26.05 -18.13
C ARG A 770 46.71 -26.97 -18.54
N GLY A 771 45.66 -27.06 -17.72
CA GLY A 771 44.42 -27.76 -18.05
C GLY A 771 43.47 -26.90 -18.90
N GLN A 772 42.28 -27.42 -19.17
CA GLN A 772 41.26 -26.71 -19.95
C GLN A 772 40.34 -25.89 -19.03
N LEU A 773 40.02 -24.67 -19.44
CA LEU A 773 39.11 -23.78 -18.72
C LEU A 773 37.91 -23.45 -19.59
N ARG A 774 36.71 -23.55 -19.04
CA ARG A 774 35.47 -23.18 -19.72
C ARG A 774 34.59 -22.33 -18.82
N VAL A 775 34.21 -21.17 -19.30
CA VAL A 775 33.28 -20.27 -18.59
C VAL A 775 31.90 -20.42 -19.21
N VAL A 776 30.89 -20.70 -18.39
CA VAL A 776 29.51 -20.91 -18.81
C VAL A 776 28.58 -19.93 -18.10
N PRO A 777 27.45 -19.55 -18.71
CA PRO A 777 26.43 -18.76 -18.02
C PRO A 777 25.83 -19.52 -16.83
N ALA A 778 25.23 -18.78 -15.89
CA ALA A 778 24.41 -19.38 -14.84
C ALA A 778 23.27 -20.20 -15.44
N TYR A 779 23.08 -21.41 -14.90
CA TYR A 779 21.98 -22.28 -15.29
C TYR A 779 20.67 -21.85 -14.62
N THR A 780 19.55 -22.11 -15.31
CA THR A 780 18.22 -22.03 -14.71
C THR A 780 17.92 -23.32 -13.94
N GLN A 781 16.80 -23.34 -13.23
CA GLN A 781 16.33 -24.54 -12.55
C GLN A 781 16.16 -25.74 -13.51
N SER A 782 15.80 -25.52 -14.79
CA SER A 782 15.70 -26.59 -15.80
C SER A 782 17.06 -27.05 -16.35
N GLY A 783 18.07 -26.19 -16.36
CA GLY A 783 19.43 -26.51 -16.86
C GLY A 783 20.36 -27.17 -15.83
N LEU A 784 19.89 -27.41 -14.60
CA LEU A 784 20.68 -28.00 -13.52
C LEU A 784 21.30 -29.36 -13.89
N ASP A 785 20.50 -30.26 -14.45
CA ASP A 785 20.96 -31.62 -14.80
C ASP A 785 22.01 -31.57 -15.93
N ASP A 786 21.82 -30.70 -16.93
CA ASP A 786 22.75 -30.51 -18.05
C ASP A 786 24.11 -29.95 -17.57
N PHE A 787 24.11 -29.08 -16.56
CA PHE A 787 25.34 -28.56 -15.96
C PHE A 787 26.10 -29.67 -15.22
N TYR A 788 25.44 -30.41 -14.33
CA TYR A 788 26.11 -31.44 -13.54
C TYR A 788 26.52 -32.68 -14.34
N ASP A 789 25.93 -32.93 -15.52
CA ASP A 789 26.43 -33.92 -16.49
C ASP A 789 27.87 -33.62 -16.96
N GLN A 790 28.31 -32.37 -16.83
CA GLN A 790 29.61 -31.87 -17.24
C GLN A 790 30.61 -31.79 -16.08
N VAL A 791 30.23 -32.17 -14.87
CA VAL A 791 31.04 -31.99 -13.65
C VAL A 791 31.21 -33.34 -12.95
N ASP A 792 32.44 -33.82 -12.81
CA ASP A 792 32.77 -35.01 -12.02
C ASP A 792 32.97 -34.67 -10.54
N VAL A 793 33.62 -33.53 -10.29
CA VAL A 793 33.93 -33.01 -8.97
C VAL A 793 33.50 -31.55 -8.84
N LEU A 794 32.61 -31.23 -7.90
CA LEU A 794 32.28 -29.86 -7.54
C LEU A 794 33.32 -29.31 -6.55
N LEU A 795 33.95 -28.19 -6.90
CA LEU A 795 34.81 -27.42 -6.01
C LEU A 795 33.96 -26.34 -5.33
N PHE A 796 33.81 -26.44 -4.01
CA PHE A 796 33.09 -25.49 -3.16
C PHE A 796 33.99 -24.97 -2.02
N PRO A 797 35.08 -24.23 -2.34
CA PRO A 797 36.07 -23.77 -1.37
C PRO A 797 35.66 -22.48 -0.63
N SER A 798 34.38 -22.32 -0.28
CA SER A 798 33.86 -21.12 0.39
C SER A 798 34.65 -20.79 1.66
N GLN A 799 35.02 -19.52 1.83
CA GLN A 799 35.87 -19.04 2.93
C GLN A 799 35.05 -18.45 4.09
N TRP A 800 33.86 -19.01 4.31
CA TRP A 800 33.01 -18.74 5.46
C TRP A 800 32.24 -20.01 5.85
N LYS A 801 31.49 -19.96 6.95
CA LYS A 801 30.55 -21.03 7.30
C LYS A 801 29.23 -20.75 6.59
N GLU A 802 28.87 -21.52 5.56
CA GLU A 802 27.54 -21.42 4.95
C GLU A 802 26.49 -21.88 5.95
N SER A 803 25.30 -21.30 5.90
CA SER A 803 24.16 -21.72 6.72
C SER A 803 23.60 -23.08 6.27
N TYR A 804 23.68 -23.39 4.98
CA TYR A 804 23.27 -24.68 4.43
C TYR A 804 24.16 -25.12 3.27
N GLY A 805 24.15 -24.42 2.12
CA GLY A 805 24.89 -24.86 0.92
C GLY A 805 24.06 -25.79 0.02
N LEU A 806 23.16 -25.17 -0.76
CA LEU A 806 22.27 -25.87 -1.71
C LEU A 806 23.06 -26.55 -2.84
N THR A 807 24.03 -25.84 -3.43
CA THR A 807 24.87 -26.35 -4.52
C THR A 807 25.59 -27.65 -4.17
N VAL A 808 26.08 -27.77 -2.93
CA VAL A 808 26.71 -29.02 -2.45
C VAL A 808 25.72 -30.18 -2.52
N ARG A 809 24.47 -29.98 -2.11
CA ARG A 809 23.46 -31.05 -2.08
C ARG A 809 22.87 -31.35 -3.45
N GLU A 810 22.74 -30.33 -4.30
CA GLU A 810 22.41 -30.50 -5.72
C GLU A 810 23.43 -31.39 -6.43
N ALA A 811 24.72 -31.23 -6.11
CA ALA A 811 25.82 -32.06 -6.62
C ALA A 811 25.79 -33.47 -6.02
N LEU A 812 25.70 -33.60 -4.69
CA LEU A 812 25.63 -34.90 -4.01
C LEU A 812 24.44 -35.75 -4.46
N ALA A 813 23.28 -35.14 -4.77
CA ALA A 813 22.10 -35.86 -5.26
C ALA A 813 22.26 -36.38 -6.71
N ARG A 814 23.23 -35.83 -7.44
CA ARG A 814 23.57 -36.15 -8.83
C ARG A 814 24.85 -36.98 -8.94
N ASP A 815 25.26 -37.64 -7.87
CA ASP A 815 26.48 -38.47 -7.87
C ASP A 815 27.73 -37.68 -8.31
N VAL A 816 27.82 -36.41 -7.91
CA VAL A 816 29.00 -35.56 -8.11
C VAL A 816 29.79 -35.54 -6.81
N TRP A 817 31.10 -35.78 -6.88
CA TRP A 817 31.98 -35.69 -5.70
C TRP A 817 32.13 -34.23 -5.30
N VAL A 818 32.12 -33.92 -4.00
CA VAL A 818 32.22 -32.52 -3.54
C VAL A 818 33.51 -32.29 -2.77
N VAL A 819 34.30 -31.30 -3.17
CA VAL A 819 35.40 -30.75 -2.35
C VAL A 819 34.89 -29.50 -1.67
N THR A 820 34.76 -29.49 -0.35
CA THR A 820 34.21 -28.34 0.39
C THR A 820 34.96 -28.02 1.66
N THR A 821 34.89 -26.78 2.13
CA THR A 821 35.45 -26.37 3.41
C THR A 821 34.57 -26.82 4.58
N SER A 822 35.21 -27.17 5.70
CA SER A 822 34.60 -27.59 6.96
C SER A 822 35.28 -26.87 8.14
N PRO A 823 34.55 -26.50 9.20
CA PRO A 823 33.12 -26.78 9.45
C PRO A 823 32.16 -25.76 8.83
N GLY A 824 30.90 -26.16 8.67
CA GLY A 824 29.78 -25.31 8.23
C GLY A 824 28.60 -26.14 7.72
N GLY A 825 27.46 -25.50 7.48
CA GLY A 825 26.26 -26.20 7.00
C GLY A 825 26.49 -26.91 5.66
N GLN A 826 27.40 -26.40 4.82
CA GLN A 826 27.76 -27.00 3.53
C GLN A 826 28.42 -28.37 3.65
N SER A 827 29.03 -28.66 4.80
CA SER A 827 29.81 -29.88 5.03
C SER A 827 29.03 -31.01 5.73
N GLU A 828 27.82 -30.77 6.25
CA GLU A 828 27.11 -31.75 7.08
C GLU A 828 26.76 -33.07 6.36
N ASP A 829 26.47 -32.98 5.07
CA ASP A 829 26.13 -34.13 4.22
C ASP A 829 27.35 -34.69 3.47
N VAL A 830 28.54 -34.13 3.72
CA VAL A 830 29.81 -34.58 3.14
C VAL A 830 30.55 -35.43 4.17
N VAL A 831 30.75 -36.70 3.84
CA VAL A 831 31.57 -37.64 4.59
C VAL A 831 32.90 -37.79 3.87
N ASP A 832 33.96 -37.29 4.51
CA ASP A 832 35.30 -37.25 3.95
C ASP A 832 35.77 -38.63 3.47
N GLY A 833 36.26 -38.68 2.23
CA GLY A 833 36.74 -39.90 1.59
C GLY A 833 35.65 -40.85 1.08
N LEU A 834 34.36 -40.60 1.33
CA LEU A 834 33.26 -41.45 0.86
C LEU A 834 32.40 -40.80 -0.23
N ASN A 835 31.98 -39.55 -0.03
CA ASN A 835 31.19 -38.81 -1.03
C ASN A 835 31.74 -37.40 -1.34
N GLY A 836 32.85 -37.04 -0.71
CA GLY A 836 33.51 -35.77 -0.87
C GLY A 836 34.84 -35.68 -0.13
N THR A 837 35.45 -34.50 -0.19
CA THR A 837 36.70 -34.16 0.48
C THR A 837 36.50 -32.90 1.30
N CYS A 838 36.78 -32.96 2.61
CA CYS A 838 36.63 -31.85 3.53
C CYS A 838 37.96 -31.10 3.71
N LEU A 839 37.97 -29.81 3.41
CA LEU A 839 39.12 -28.92 3.57
C LEU A 839 39.00 -28.10 4.87
N PRO A 840 40.09 -27.82 5.58
CA PRO A 840 40.06 -26.84 6.66
C PRO A 840 39.75 -25.44 6.13
N LEU A 841 39.05 -24.63 6.92
CA LEU A 841 38.79 -23.22 6.62
C LEU A 841 40.02 -22.34 6.92
N ASP A 842 41.13 -22.57 6.22
CA ASP A 842 42.44 -21.95 6.47
C ASP A 842 42.82 -20.81 5.49
N GLY A 843 42.05 -20.61 4.43
CA GLY A 843 42.32 -19.62 3.40
C GLY A 843 43.56 -19.89 2.55
N LYS A 844 44.04 -21.13 2.45
CA LYS A 844 45.25 -21.48 1.70
C LYS A 844 44.95 -22.23 0.39
N ALA A 845 45.38 -21.65 -0.73
CA ALA A 845 45.26 -22.28 -2.06
C ALA A 845 46.00 -23.61 -2.17
N ARG A 846 47.14 -23.75 -1.48
CA ARG A 846 47.91 -24.99 -1.41
C ARG A 846 47.07 -26.18 -0.94
N THR A 847 46.25 -26.00 0.09
CA THR A 847 45.39 -27.06 0.65
C THR A 847 44.37 -27.55 -0.40
N LEU A 848 43.80 -26.64 -1.18
CA LEU A 848 42.92 -27.00 -2.29
C LEU A 848 43.68 -27.69 -3.43
N ALA A 849 44.88 -27.21 -3.77
CA ALA A 849 45.71 -27.81 -4.83
C ALA A 849 46.15 -29.25 -4.49
N GLU A 850 46.47 -29.52 -3.23
CA GLU A 850 46.80 -30.86 -2.72
C GLU A 850 45.59 -31.80 -2.83
N ALA A 851 44.40 -31.34 -2.45
CA ALA A 851 43.17 -32.13 -2.59
C ALA A 851 42.83 -32.41 -4.06
N VAL A 852 42.91 -31.39 -4.93
CA VAL A 852 42.69 -31.56 -6.37
C VAL A 852 43.70 -32.54 -6.97
N SER A 853 44.98 -32.43 -6.59
CA SER A 853 46.04 -33.35 -7.05
C SER A 853 45.75 -34.79 -6.63
N SER A 854 45.35 -35.01 -5.37
CA SER A 854 45.00 -36.34 -4.88
C SER A 854 43.82 -36.97 -5.62
N LEU A 855 42.80 -36.18 -5.99
CA LEU A 855 41.68 -36.69 -6.80
C LEU A 855 42.09 -37.00 -8.24
N LEU A 856 43.02 -36.21 -8.79
CA LEU A 856 43.57 -36.44 -10.12
C LEU A 856 44.53 -37.63 -10.19
N ASP A 857 45.04 -38.10 -9.05
CA ASP A 857 45.89 -39.31 -8.97
C ASP A 857 45.05 -40.60 -8.91
N ALA A 858 43.74 -40.51 -8.72
CA ALA A 858 42.80 -41.63 -8.72
C ALA A 858 41.53 -41.35 -9.55
N PRO A 859 41.64 -40.99 -10.85
CA PRO A 859 40.50 -40.60 -11.69
C PRO A 859 39.50 -41.73 -11.95
N GLU A 860 39.95 -42.99 -11.87
CA GLU A 860 39.11 -44.19 -12.02
C GLU A 860 37.99 -44.26 -10.97
N ARG A 861 38.19 -43.61 -9.81
CA ARG A 861 37.16 -43.48 -8.77
C ARG A 861 35.84 -42.93 -9.33
N PHE A 862 35.91 -42.02 -10.30
CA PHE A 862 34.74 -41.29 -10.80
C PHE A 862 34.06 -41.96 -12.00
N GLU A 863 34.54 -43.11 -12.47
CA GLU A 863 33.94 -43.83 -13.61
C GLU A 863 32.62 -44.51 -13.22
N ALA A 864 32.53 -45.01 -11.99
CA ALA A 864 31.36 -45.68 -11.44
C ALA A 864 30.91 -45.11 -10.09
N TYR A 865 31.36 -43.90 -9.72
CA TYR A 865 30.98 -43.27 -8.47
C TYR A 865 29.46 -43.03 -8.43
N ALA A 866 28.87 -43.42 -7.29
CA ALA A 866 27.51 -43.10 -6.89
C ALA A 866 27.57 -42.70 -5.42
N ASN A 867 26.85 -41.65 -5.03
CA ASN A 867 26.85 -41.18 -3.65
C ASN A 867 26.10 -42.18 -2.76
N PRO A 868 26.77 -42.87 -1.80
CA PRO A 868 26.13 -43.88 -0.96
C PRO A 868 25.13 -43.30 0.04
N PHE A 869 25.09 -41.97 0.22
CA PHE A 869 24.25 -41.29 1.20
C PHE A 869 23.11 -40.47 0.55
N ARG A 870 22.80 -40.74 -0.72
CA ARG A 870 21.78 -40.00 -1.48
C ARG A 870 20.43 -39.94 -0.76
N ASP A 871 19.99 -41.05 -0.16
CA ASP A 871 18.69 -41.15 0.52
C ASP A 871 18.59 -40.33 1.83
N ARG A 872 19.71 -39.79 2.32
CA ARG A 872 19.75 -38.92 3.52
C ARG A 872 19.51 -37.45 3.20
N LEU A 873 19.54 -37.07 1.92
CA LEU A 873 19.41 -35.67 1.48
C LEU A 873 17.96 -35.19 1.62
N ALA A 874 17.77 -33.92 1.95
CA ALA A 874 16.44 -33.34 2.09
C ALA A 874 15.72 -33.20 0.74
N THR A 875 14.40 -33.36 0.73
CA THR A 875 13.54 -32.97 -0.39
C THR A 875 12.71 -31.74 0.01
N TYR A 876 12.19 -31.01 -0.96
CA TYR A 876 11.26 -29.93 -0.65
C TYR A 876 9.97 -30.43 0.02
N ASP A 877 9.53 -31.65 -0.28
CA ASP A 877 8.28 -32.19 0.27
C ASP A 877 8.47 -32.58 1.74
N ILE A 878 9.59 -33.23 2.09
CA ILE A 878 9.96 -33.50 3.50
C ILE A 878 10.08 -32.19 4.27
N GLN A 879 10.76 -31.19 3.70
CA GLN A 879 10.90 -29.88 4.34
C GLN A 879 9.52 -29.24 4.60
N ALA A 880 8.62 -29.26 3.62
CA ALA A 880 7.29 -28.67 3.71
C ALA A 880 6.38 -29.41 4.70
N ASP A 881 6.50 -30.73 4.81
CA ASP A 881 5.78 -31.56 5.80
C ASP A 881 6.16 -31.17 7.23
N GLU A 882 7.46 -31.11 7.52
CA GLU A 882 7.98 -30.67 8.81
C GLU A 882 7.57 -29.22 9.11
N LEU A 883 7.73 -28.32 8.14
CA LEU A 883 7.40 -26.91 8.27
C LEU A 883 5.90 -26.72 8.57
N TYR A 884 5.01 -27.44 7.89
CA TYR A 884 3.58 -27.40 8.16
C TYR A 884 3.26 -27.75 9.61
N GLY A 885 3.89 -28.81 10.14
CA GLY A 885 3.76 -29.19 11.55
C GLY A 885 4.22 -28.09 12.51
N PHE A 886 5.38 -27.48 12.23
CA PHE A 886 5.92 -26.38 13.03
C PHE A 886 5.03 -25.13 13.03
N LEU A 887 4.49 -24.74 11.87
CA LEU A 887 3.60 -23.58 11.75
C LEU A 887 2.24 -23.83 12.43
N LYS A 888 1.70 -25.05 12.33
CA LYS A 888 0.48 -25.44 13.04
C LYS A 888 0.69 -25.39 14.56
N GLN A 889 1.80 -25.91 15.06
CA GLN A 889 2.15 -25.82 16.48
C GLN A 889 2.32 -24.37 16.95
N ALA A 890 3.04 -23.55 16.18
CA ALA A 890 3.30 -22.14 16.53
C ALA A 890 2.03 -21.28 16.53
N SER A 891 1.03 -21.61 15.71
CA SER A 891 -0.27 -20.90 15.72
C SER A 891 -1.17 -21.25 16.91
N GLY A 892 -0.82 -22.26 17.72
CA GLY A 892 -1.63 -22.70 18.86
C GLY A 892 -2.84 -23.56 18.48
N ARG A 893 -3.01 -23.92 17.20
CA ARG A 893 -4.01 -24.91 16.78
C ARG A 893 -3.53 -26.31 17.19
N ARG A 894 -4.38 -27.11 17.87
CA ARG A 894 -4.02 -28.48 18.28
C ARG A 894 -3.70 -29.34 17.06
N VAL A 895 -2.60 -30.11 17.17
CA VAL A 895 -2.10 -31.04 16.13
C VAL A 895 -3.13 -32.12 15.83
#